data_AF-A0A0C9WGV1-F1
#
_entry.id   AF-A0A0C9WGV1-F1
#
_cell.length_a   1.000
_cell.length_b   1.000
_cell.length_c   1.000
_cell.angle_alpha   90.00
_cell.angle_beta   90.00
_cell.angle_gamma   90.00
#
_symmetry.space_group_name_H-M   'P 1'
#
loop_
_entity.id
_entity.type
_entity.pdbx_description
1 polymer ?
#
loop_
_entity_poly.entity_id
_entity_poly.type
_entity_poly.pdbx_seq_one_letter_code
_entity_poly.pdbx_strand_id
1 'polypeptide(L)'
;MYDAGNCHYYIDELACLRTGKFIIPVRWLEDTDGNVFADAYSVKFNPQSIANVDDSKTIRLKASDLQHNFLDLKEMQLPLIWSRQTIDVGYPARMPNPDRALAEGDPLYTSWIDVFGDDVSGNRSKSWNKHWNIYLSHRNLPRKLLQQEFHIHFVSTSPVASITEQFHGIKRVIESTHKQPVKVRHGTTGASTRFKLYVNSEPGDNPAQSEVCGHIGGNGNQLCRKCNAGGTKEAKETDDVFHRLFEPGTPRSGAGILLEVKSQVKLACLGVAAPVDKRQTKAGIKDTYTQFWIDDLIERARTLKKENRQRTDSEIQKELLQWVEEHESNIYNPYLELDGFDPVVDTPVEILHTILLGVVKYLWHGSHTSWTPRQKQTYSVRLQSTDTSGLSIHAIRANYIMQYAKSLIGRQFKTIAQVNVFHVYDLVDNLRFLLTKAVGELAALLWMPEIRNMTEYLSDVEIAAANVLDLFAMIDPSKMTCKMKLHLLVHLKEDILRFGPLVGAATETFECFNAIFRYCSIFSNHLTPSRDIAFQLARQEVVKHHLTGGWWPTSDGEWKRSGPSVRDFFHDHPTLQALVGWTSNKDVKSGSFRLEPLRRDTNQKTGSREYILWRLTQGAKALNSSENSDSLWTSCRSTIGRHGDECVVGTWIFATSPFNVS
;
A
#
# COMPACT_ATOMS: atom_id res chain seq x y z
N MET A 1 22.11 1.21 1.88
CA MET A 1 23.41 0.79 1.32
C MET A 1 23.52 -0.74 1.37
N TYR A 2 24.55 -1.36 0.81
CA TYR A 2 24.81 -2.81 0.95
C TYR A 2 25.99 -3.05 1.89
N ASP A 3 25.77 -3.93 2.87
CA ASP A 3 26.74 -4.37 3.85
C ASP A 3 27.36 -5.70 3.41
N ALA A 4 28.64 -5.68 3.03
CA ALA A 4 29.44 -6.86 2.71
C ALA A 4 30.36 -7.27 3.89
N GLY A 5 29.92 -7.01 5.12
CA GLY A 5 30.67 -7.26 6.36
C GLY A 5 31.59 -6.08 6.69
N ASN A 6 32.87 -6.19 6.32
CA ASN A 6 33.83 -5.12 6.60
C ASN A 6 33.86 -4.03 5.52
N CYS A 7 33.08 -4.17 4.45
CA CYS A 7 33.07 -3.26 3.32
C CYS A 7 31.62 -2.83 3.02
N HIS A 8 31.40 -1.51 3.01
CA HIS A 8 30.09 -0.91 2.80
C HIS A 8 30.00 -0.23 1.43
N TYR A 9 28.98 -0.58 0.66
CA TYR A 9 28.70 -0.01 -0.66
C TYR A 9 27.47 0.91 -0.60
N TYR A 10 27.71 2.21 -0.63
CA TYR A 10 26.63 3.20 -0.62
C TYR A 10 26.08 3.43 -2.02
N ILE A 11 24.82 3.87 -2.07
CA ILE A 11 24.28 4.41 -3.32
C ILE A 11 24.99 5.73 -3.65
N ASP A 12 24.95 6.13 -4.92
CA ASP A 12 25.58 7.34 -5.44
C ASP A 12 27.11 7.40 -5.25
N GLU A 13 27.74 6.25 -5.01
CA GLU A 13 29.20 6.13 -4.93
C GLU A 13 29.77 5.23 -6.03
N LEU A 14 30.96 5.60 -6.50
CA LEU A 14 31.69 4.76 -7.44
C LEU A 14 32.10 3.45 -6.77
N ALA A 15 31.82 2.34 -7.43
CA ALA A 15 32.30 1.02 -7.06
C ALA A 15 32.88 0.29 -8.29
N CYS A 16 33.78 -0.65 -8.03
CA CYS A 16 34.39 -1.49 -9.05
C CYS A 16 33.91 -2.93 -8.91
N LEU A 17 33.54 -3.52 -10.05
CA LEU A 17 33.19 -4.94 -10.17
C LEU A 17 34.46 -5.78 -10.29
N ARG A 18 34.35 -7.09 -9.98
CA ARG A 18 35.41 -8.09 -10.20
C ARG A 18 35.92 -8.17 -11.64
N THR A 19 35.13 -7.67 -12.59
CA THR A 19 35.49 -7.58 -14.01
C THR A 19 36.36 -6.37 -14.36
N GLY A 20 36.64 -5.48 -13.39
CA GLY A 20 37.32 -4.20 -13.60
C GLY A 20 36.42 -3.08 -14.13
N LYS A 21 35.12 -3.34 -14.33
CA LYS A 21 34.15 -2.32 -14.74
C LYS A 21 33.70 -1.48 -13.55
N PHE A 22 33.45 -0.21 -13.80
CA PHE A 22 33.01 0.75 -12.80
C PHE A 22 31.51 1.04 -12.90
N ILE A 23 30.87 1.19 -11.75
CA ILE A 23 29.45 1.44 -11.63
C ILE A 23 29.16 2.42 -10.49
N ILE A 24 27.96 3.00 -10.49
CA ILE A 24 27.41 3.77 -9.37
C ILE A 24 26.07 3.12 -8.98
N PRO A 25 25.96 2.45 -7.82
CA PRO A 25 24.69 1.86 -7.39
C PRO A 25 23.67 2.96 -7.12
N VAL A 26 22.43 2.77 -7.57
CA VAL A 26 21.32 3.72 -7.31
C VAL A 26 20.28 3.17 -6.34
N ARG A 27 20.11 1.85 -6.32
CA ARG A 27 19.28 1.16 -5.32
C ARG A 27 19.73 -0.28 -5.15
N TRP A 28 19.41 -0.82 -3.98
CA TRP A 28 19.65 -2.21 -3.62
C TRP A 28 18.32 -2.95 -3.57
N LEU A 29 18.32 -4.17 -4.09
CA LEU A 29 17.16 -5.05 -4.19
C LEU A 29 17.52 -6.40 -3.59
N GLU A 30 16.56 -7.06 -2.97
CA GLU A 30 16.71 -8.43 -2.45
C GLU A 30 15.65 -9.30 -3.13
N ASP A 31 16.06 -10.47 -3.63
CA ASP A 31 15.13 -11.46 -4.17
C ASP A 31 14.55 -12.38 -3.08
N THR A 32 13.69 -13.31 -3.46
CA THR A 32 13.05 -14.25 -2.52
C THR A 32 14.00 -15.24 -1.88
N ASP A 33 15.19 -15.42 -2.46
CA ASP A 33 16.23 -16.34 -1.98
C ASP A 33 17.27 -15.62 -1.11
N GLY A 34 17.09 -14.32 -0.86
CA GLY A 34 18.01 -13.49 -0.08
C GLY A 34 19.23 -13.01 -0.87
N ASN A 35 19.25 -13.17 -2.19
CA ASN A 35 20.32 -12.62 -3.02
C ASN A 35 20.13 -11.12 -3.17
N VAL A 36 21.22 -10.38 -2.96
CA VAL A 36 21.22 -8.92 -3.11
C VAL A 36 21.69 -8.54 -4.51
N PHE A 37 20.95 -7.64 -5.14
CA PHE A 37 21.25 -7.03 -6.43
C PHE A 37 21.34 -5.51 -6.30
N ALA A 38 22.07 -4.89 -7.22
CA ALA A 38 22.05 -3.45 -7.43
C ALA A 38 21.49 -3.13 -8.80
N ASP A 39 20.60 -2.15 -8.87
CA ASP A 39 20.46 -1.36 -10.09
C ASP A 39 21.52 -0.25 -10.01
N ALA A 40 22.26 -0.04 -11.08
CA ALA A 40 23.41 0.87 -11.10
C ALA A 40 23.58 1.55 -12.46
N TYR A 41 24.17 2.75 -12.45
CA TYR A 41 24.67 3.38 -13.67
C TYR A 41 26.07 2.84 -14.01
N SER A 42 26.36 2.71 -15.31
CA SER A 42 27.69 2.31 -15.76
C SER A 42 28.61 3.52 -15.85
N VAL A 43 29.86 3.39 -15.42
CA VAL A 43 30.90 4.40 -15.60
C VAL A 43 31.88 3.92 -16.66
N LYS A 44 32.00 4.69 -17.74
CA LYS A 44 32.86 4.38 -18.89
C LYS A 44 34.03 5.34 -18.94
N PHE A 45 35.20 4.83 -19.28
CA PHE A 45 36.41 5.63 -19.48
C PHE A 45 36.64 5.83 -20.97
N ASN A 46 36.95 7.05 -21.38
CA ASN A 46 37.38 7.32 -22.75
C ASN A 46 38.88 6.98 -22.93
N PRO A 47 39.43 7.02 -24.15
CA PRO A 47 40.85 6.74 -24.41
C PRO A 47 41.82 7.68 -23.67
N GLN A 48 41.36 8.82 -23.19
CA GLN A 48 42.11 9.78 -22.37
C GLN A 48 41.94 9.55 -20.86
N SER A 49 41.38 8.40 -20.46
CA SER A 49 41.12 8.03 -19.06
C SER A 49 40.16 8.96 -18.32
N ILE A 50 39.27 9.65 -19.03
CA ILE A 50 38.21 10.48 -18.46
C ILE A 50 36.97 9.61 -18.24
N ALA A 51 36.48 9.59 -16.99
CA ALA A 51 35.30 8.85 -16.57
C ALA A 51 34.01 9.62 -16.90
N ASN A 52 33.05 8.91 -17.47
CA ASN A 52 31.71 9.42 -17.78
C ASN A 52 30.64 8.47 -17.23
N VAL A 53 29.68 9.01 -16.50
CA VAL A 53 28.50 8.26 -16.04
C VAL A 53 27.51 8.16 -17.19
N ASP A 54 27.08 6.93 -17.51
CA ASP A 54 25.98 6.65 -18.42
C ASP A 54 24.72 6.46 -17.58
N ASP A 55 23.99 7.57 -17.38
CA ASP A 55 22.76 7.65 -16.57
C ASP A 55 21.48 7.51 -17.41
N SER A 56 21.62 7.21 -18.70
CA SER A 56 20.48 7.01 -19.61
C SER A 56 19.62 5.80 -19.26
N LYS A 57 20.22 4.80 -18.58
CA LYS A 57 19.56 3.59 -18.11
C LYS A 57 20.34 2.94 -16.98
N THR A 58 19.65 2.17 -16.16
CA THR A 58 20.28 1.31 -15.16
C THR A 58 20.62 -0.06 -15.73
N ILE A 59 21.68 -0.66 -15.21
CA ILE A 59 22.00 -2.09 -15.36
C ILE A 59 21.75 -2.81 -14.04
N ARG A 60 21.35 -4.08 -14.09
CA ARG A 60 21.18 -4.93 -12.92
C ARG A 60 22.37 -5.86 -12.76
N LEU A 61 22.94 -5.92 -11.56
CA LEU A 61 24.10 -6.76 -11.22
C LEU A 61 23.95 -7.39 -9.84
N LYS A 62 24.61 -8.54 -9.62
CA LYS A 62 24.62 -9.18 -8.29
C LYS A 62 25.59 -8.44 -7.39
N ALA A 63 25.21 -8.23 -6.13
CA ALA A 63 26.10 -7.58 -5.16
C ALA A 63 27.40 -8.39 -4.94
N SER A 64 27.37 -9.71 -5.13
CA SER A 64 28.56 -10.57 -5.08
C SER A 64 29.61 -10.27 -6.16
N ASP A 65 29.23 -9.56 -7.23
CA ASP A 65 30.14 -9.17 -8.31
C ASP A 65 30.97 -7.92 -7.96
N LEU A 66 30.67 -7.25 -6.84
CA LEU A 66 31.43 -6.10 -6.36
C LEU A 66 32.78 -6.54 -5.77
N GLN A 67 33.80 -5.71 -5.99
CA GLN A 67 35.16 -5.95 -5.51
C GLN A 67 35.68 -4.81 -4.64
N HIS A 68 35.51 -3.56 -5.07
CA HIS A 68 36.03 -2.38 -4.37
C HIS A 68 34.96 -1.31 -4.24
N ASN A 69 34.78 -0.79 -3.03
CA ASN A 69 33.93 0.38 -2.78
C ASN A 69 34.70 1.68 -3.06
N PHE A 70 34.04 2.83 -2.89
CA PHE A 70 34.67 4.12 -3.14
C PHE A 70 35.90 4.43 -2.27
N LEU A 71 35.90 4.00 -1.00
CA LEU A 71 37.03 4.23 -0.11
C LEU A 71 38.23 3.37 -0.50
N ASP A 72 38.01 2.11 -0.88
CA ASP A 72 39.04 1.22 -1.42
C ASP A 72 39.69 1.85 -2.66
N LEU A 73 38.87 2.36 -3.59
CA LEU A 73 39.35 3.02 -4.81
C LEU A 73 40.14 4.30 -4.52
N LYS A 74 39.78 5.04 -3.49
CA LYS A 74 40.51 6.23 -3.04
C LYS A 74 41.86 5.87 -2.44
N GLU A 75 41.93 4.80 -1.66
CA GLU A 75 43.18 4.29 -1.07
C GLU A 75 44.14 3.76 -2.16
N MET A 76 43.60 3.14 -3.21
CA MET A 76 44.36 2.71 -4.39
C MET A 76 44.89 3.86 -5.26
N GLN A 77 44.58 5.12 -4.91
CA GLN A 77 45.00 6.32 -5.63
C GLN A 77 44.65 6.31 -7.12
N LEU A 78 43.49 5.74 -7.48
CA LEU A 78 43.03 5.72 -8.87
C LEU A 78 42.87 7.18 -9.37
N PRO A 79 43.64 7.63 -10.39
CA PRO A 79 43.51 8.99 -10.91
C PRO A 79 42.20 9.10 -11.67
N LEU A 80 41.16 9.59 -10.99
CA LEU A 80 39.81 9.68 -11.54
C LEU A 80 39.53 11.11 -12.01
N ILE A 81 39.59 11.33 -13.32
CA ILE A 81 39.21 12.59 -13.96
C ILE A 81 37.80 12.42 -14.52
N TRP A 82 36.87 13.28 -14.09
CA TRP A 82 35.48 13.23 -14.54
C TRP A 82 35.24 14.07 -15.79
N SER A 83 34.34 13.62 -16.66
CA SER A 83 33.87 14.42 -17.79
C SER A 83 33.14 15.68 -17.30
N ARG A 84 33.18 16.75 -18.09
CA ARG A 84 32.48 18.01 -17.76
C ARG A 84 30.99 17.78 -17.52
N GLN A 85 30.35 16.96 -18.38
CA GLN A 85 28.96 16.57 -18.23
C GLN A 85 28.69 15.89 -16.87
N THR A 86 29.56 14.95 -16.46
CA THR A 86 29.39 14.25 -15.18
C THR A 86 29.56 15.20 -13.99
N ILE A 87 30.46 16.17 -14.08
CA ILE A 87 30.66 17.22 -13.06
C ILE A 87 29.44 18.12 -12.99
N ASP A 88 28.90 18.57 -14.12
CA ASP A 88 27.76 19.48 -14.20
C ASP A 88 26.49 18.84 -13.59
N VAL A 89 26.32 17.51 -13.74
CA VAL A 89 25.24 16.74 -13.07
C VAL A 89 25.52 16.53 -11.57
N GLY A 90 26.76 16.73 -11.10
CA GLY A 90 27.12 16.69 -9.69
C GLY A 90 27.38 15.30 -9.12
N TYR A 91 27.62 14.27 -9.95
CA TYR A 91 28.01 12.94 -9.44
C TYR A 91 29.25 12.98 -8.53
N PRO A 92 30.36 13.65 -8.90
CA PRO A 92 31.56 13.65 -8.07
C PRO A 92 31.35 14.33 -6.71
N ALA A 93 30.47 15.34 -6.66
CA ALA A 93 30.16 16.08 -5.43
C ALA A 93 29.36 15.26 -4.40
N ARG A 94 28.78 14.13 -4.81
CA ARG A 94 28.05 13.20 -3.95
C ARG A 94 28.93 12.12 -3.32
N MET A 95 30.23 12.09 -3.63
CA MET A 95 31.17 11.04 -3.19
C MET A 95 32.30 11.65 -2.32
N PRO A 96 32.57 11.12 -1.12
CA PRO A 96 31.85 10.03 -0.47
C PRO A 96 30.42 10.46 -0.09
N ASN A 97 29.51 9.49 -0.06
CA ASN A 97 28.13 9.70 0.31
C ASN A 97 28.05 10.28 1.74
N PRO A 98 27.34 11.40 1.94
CA PRO A 98 27.20 12.04 3.27
C PRO A 98 26.69 11.09 4.37
N ASP A 99 25.89 10.09 4.00
CA ASP A 99 25.36 9.09 4.92
C ASP A 99 26.45 8.26 5.61
N ARG A 100 27.66 8.16 5.04
CA ARG A 100 28.80 7.49 5.70
C ARG A 100 29.14 8.14 7.04
N ALA A 101 29.04 9.46 7.13
CA ALA A 101 29.29 10.18 8.38
C ALA A 101 28.21 9.88 9.42
N LEU A 102 26.94 9.84 9.00
CA LEU A 102 25.79 9.52 9.86
C LEU A 102 25.82 8.08 10.37
N ALA A 103 26.40 7.18 9.58
CA ALA A 103 26.53 5.77 9.90
C ALA A 103 27.56 5.50 11.01
N GLU A 104 28.58 6.35 11.18
CA GLU A 104 29.69 6.14 12.13
C GLU A 104 30.34 4.74 12.00
N GLY A 105 30.38 4.19 10.80
CA GLY A 105 30.90 2.85 10.53
C GLY A 105 29.92 1.70 10.78
N ASP A 106 28.70 1.96 11.28
CA ASP A 106 27.63 0.95 11.38
C ASP A 106 26.94 0.73 10.03
N PRO A 107 26.29 -0.43 9.81
CA PRO A 107 25.40 -0.59 8.68
C PRO A 107 24.20 0.36 8.72
N LEU A 108 23.95 1.15 7.66
CA LEU A 108 22.86 2.12 7.55
C LEU A 108 21.82 1.73 6.49
N TYR A 109 20.59 1.55 6.94
CA TYR A 109 19.45 1.15 6.11
C TYR A 109 18.37 2.23 6.02
N THR A 110 17.49 2.07 5.04
CA THR A 110 16.26 2.86 4.94
C THR A 110 15.08 1.99 5.34
N SER A 111 14.37 2.42 6.37
CA SER A 111 13.09 1.85 6.78
C SER A 111 11.96 2.67 6.14
N TRP A 112 11.41 2.13 5.06
CA TRP A 112 10.21 2.61 4.41
C TRP A 112 8.99 2.23 5.23
N ILE A 113 8.16 3.22 5.58
CA ILE A 113 6.93 3.03 6.34
C ILE A 113 5.71 3.43 5.53
N ASP A 114 4.65 2.64 5.62
CA ASP A 114 3.32 3.06 5.21
C ASP A 114 2.62 3.65 6.43
N VAL A 115 2.10 4.87 6.30
CA VAL A 115 1.39 5.57 7.37
C VAL A 115 -0.10 5.55 7.05
N PHE A 116 -0.92 5.13 8.01
CA PHE A 116 -2.36 5.01 7.83
C PHE A 116 -3.07 5.85 8.89
N GLY A 117 -3.91 6.78 8.45
CA GLY A 117 -4.78 7.55 9.32
C GLY A 117 -6.26 7.19 9.14
N ASP A 118 -6.99 6.97 10.23
CA ASP A 118 -8.42 6.66 10.17
C ASP A 118 -9.20 7.21 11.36
N ASP A 119 -10.51 7.39 11.16
CA ASP A 119 -11.43 7.81 12.19
C ASP A 119 -12.19 6.61 12.80
N VAL A 120 -11.99 6.42 14.10
CA VAL A 120 -12.42 5.21 14.81
C VAL A 120 -13.27 5.60 15.99
N SER A 121 -14.39 4.91 16.20
CA SER A 121 -15.11 5.04 17.46
C SER A 121 -14.42 4.21 18.54
N GLY A 122 -14.18 4.80 19.71
CA GLY A 122 -13.75 4.10 20.90
C GLY A 122 -14.82 3.21 21.54
N ASN A 123 -16.04 3.16 20.98
CA ASN A 123 -17.15 2.35 21.47
C ASN A 123 -17.38 1.09 20.61
N ARG A 124 -18.27 0.20 21.07
CA ARG A 124 -18.75 -0.94 20.24
C ARG A 124 -19.62 -0.47 19.06
N SER A 125 -20.37 0.62 19.22
CA SER A 125 -21.12 1.26 18.14
C SER A 125 -20.29 2.35 17.47
N LYS A 126 -20.57 2.66 16.19
CA LYS A 126 -19.87 3.74 15.46
C LYS A 126 -20.26 5.16 15.91
N SER A 127 -21.19 5.28 16.86
CA SER A 127 -21.70 6.57 17.33
C SER A 127 -21.00 6.95 18.64
N TRP A 128 -20.53 8.20 18.71
CA TRP A 128 -19.87 8.82 19.88
C TRP A 128 -18.44 8.32 20.13
N ASN A 129 -17.69 9.09 20.93
CA ASN A 129 -16.28 8.83 21.28
C ASN A 129 -15.40 8.63 20.03
N LYS A 130 -15.38 9.62 19.14
CA LYS A 130 -14.55 9.61 17.93
C LYS A 130 -13.09 9.84 18.30
N HIS A 131 -12.21 9.04 17.71
CA HIS A 131 -10.77 9.15 17.78
C HIS A 131 -10.20 9.20 16.36
N TRP A 132 -9.17 10.01 16.15
CA TRP A 132 -8.30 9.95 14.99
C TRP A 132 -7.08 9.13 15.34
N ASN A 133 -6.91 7.98 14.69
CA ASN A 133 -5.83 7.05 14.94
C ASN A 133 -4.81 7.10 13.81
N ILE A 134 -3.54 6.95 14.18
CA ILE A 134 -2.46 6.73 13.23
C ILE A 134 -1.76 5.41 13.55
N TYR A 135 -1.63 4.58 12.52
CA TYR A 135 -0.87 3.34 12.53
C TYR A 135 0.26 3.40 11.49
N LEU A 136 1.26 2.54 11.64
CA LEU A 136 2.30 2.34 10.64
C LEU A 136 2.55 0.85 10.36
N SER A 137 3.10 0.56 9.20
CA SER A 137 3.72 -0.73 8.88
C SER A 137 5.03 -0.53 8.13
N HIS A 138 5.97 -1.47 8.28
CA HIS A 138 7.26 -1.42 7.58
C HIS A 138 7.15 -2.05 6.20
N ARG A 139 7.31 -1.24 5.14
CA ARG A 139 7.20 -1.70 3.76
C ARG A 139 8.34 -2.60 3.31
N ASN A 140 9.49 -2.54 3.99
CA ASN A 140 10.62 -3.43 3.72
C ASN A 140 10.36 -4.90 4.04
N LEU A 141 9.25 -5.23 4.72
CA LEU A 141 8.93 -6.61 5.07
C LEU A 141 8.61 -7.45 3.81
N PRO A 142 8.96 -8.76 3.82
CA PRO A 142 8.48 -9.68 2.81
C PRO A 142 6.95 -9.60 2.67
N ARG A 143 6.46 -9.62 1.44
CA ARG A 143 5.04 -9.44 1.11
C ARG A 143 4.09 -10.31 1.94
N LYS A 144 4.47 -11.57 2.16
CA LYS A 144 3.72 -12.56 2.97
C LYS A 144 3.45 -12.12 4.42
N LEU A 145 4.20 -11.13 4.91
CA LEU A 145 4.08 -10.56 6.25
C LEU A 145 3.26 -9.27 6.27
N LEU A 146 3.26 -8.49 5.18
CA LEU A 146 2.63 -7.16 5.11
C LEU A 146 1.12 -7.17 5.39
N GLN A 147 0.45 -8.30 5.16
CA GLN A 147 -1.00 -8.44 5.41
C GLN A 147 -1.32 -9.00 6.80
N GLN A 148 -0.33 -9.28 7.64
CA GLN A 148 -0.56 -9.78 8.99
C GLN A 148 -0.73 -8.64 9.99
N GLU A 149 -1.74 -8.75 10.85
CA GLU A 149 -2.05 -7.80 11.93
C GLU A 149 -0.85 -7.58 12.87
N PHE A 150 0.00 -8.61 13.04
CA PHE A 150 1.22 -8.52 13.83
C PHE A 150 2.11 -7.32 13.47
N HIS A 151 2.21 -7.01 12.17
CA HIS A 151 3.09 -5.99 11.60
C HIS A 151 2.41 -4.61 11.42
N ILE A 152 1.25 -4.42 12.04
CA ILE A 152 0.63 -3.10 12.21
C ILE A 152 1.00 -2.58 13.59
N HIS A 153 1.60 -1.38 13.62
CA HIS A 153 2.10 -0.75 14.83
C HIS A 153 1.33 0.53 15.13
N PHE A 154 0.91 0.68 16.38
CA PHE A 154 0.25 1.89 16.86
C PHE A 154 1.22 3.07 16.99
N VAL A 155 0.82 4.25 16.52
CA VAL A 155 1.63 5.48 16.62
C VAL A 155 0.98 6.49 17.55
N SER A 156 -0.26 6.88 17.26
CA SER A 156 -0.94 7.93 18.03
C SER A 156 -2.47 7.82 17.93
N THR A 157 -3.15 8.39 18.93
CA THR A 157 -4.60 8.57 18.93
C THR A 157 -5.00 9.87 19.61
N SER A 158 -5.99 10.57 19.07
CA SER A 158 -6.54 11.77 19.70
C SER A 158 -8.04 11.91 19.46
N PRO A 159 -8.84 12.34 20.45
CA PRO A 159 -10.24 12.69 20.26
C PRO A 159 -10.43 14.15 19.82
N VAL A 160 -9.35 14.92 19.66
CA VAL A 160 -9.41 16.36 19.32
C VAL A 160 -8.45 16.76 18.18
N ALA A 161 -7.32 16.07 18.04
CA ALA A 161 -6.35 16.36 16.98
C ALA A 161 -6.62 15.46 15.77
N SER A 162 -6.81 16.07 14.61
CA SER A 162 -6.90 15.43 13.30
C SER A 162 -5.65 14.61 12.95
N ILE A 163 -5.75 13.80 11.91
CA ILE A 163 -4.63 13.00 11.40
C ILE A 163 -3.47 13.91 10.97
N THR A 164 -3.76 15.00 10.26
CA THR A 164 -2.75 15.98 9.79
C THR A 164 -2.07 16.70 10.96
N GLU A 165 -2.80 17.07 12.01
CA GLU A 165 -2.20 17.68 13.22
C GLU A 165 -1.29 16.70 13.96
N GLN A 166 -1.72 15.44 14.12
CA GLN A 166 -0.90 14.40 14.73
C GLN A 166 0.35 14.09 13.88
N PHE A 167 0.23 14.13 12.56
CA PHE A 167 1.33 13.88 11.63
C PHE A 167 2.46 14.89 11.75
N HIS A 168 2.21 16.12 12.23
CA HIS A 168 3.27 17.09 12.53
C HIS A 168 4.30 16.53 13.53
N GLY A 169 3.85 15.77 14.54
CA GLY A 169 4.75 15.08 15.46
C GLY A 169 5.56 13.97 14.79
N ILE A 170 4.92 13.22 13.91
CA ILE A 170 5.52 12.09 13.18
C ILE A 170 6.57 12.58 12.18
N LYS A 171 6.27 13.64 11.41
CA LYS A 171 7.20 14.32 10.51
C LYS A 171 8.49 14.70 11.23
N ARG A 172 8.40 15.35 12.40
CA ARG A 172 9.58 15.73 13.19
C ARG A 172 10.42 14.53 13.61
N VAL A 173 9.80 13.39 13.93
CA VAL A 173 10.53 12.15 14.24
C VAL A 173 11.21 11.59 12.99
N ILE A 174 10.53 11.57 11.85
CA ILE A 174 11.11 11.11 10.58
C ILE A 174 12.35 11.96 10.24
N GLU A 175 12.21 13.28 10.23
CA GLU A 175 13.30 14.21 9.91
C GLU A 175 14.45 14.15 10.92
N SER A 176 14.15 13.88 12.20
CA SER A 176 15.21 13.69 13.20
C SER A 176 16.04 12.44 12.90
N THR A 177 15.44 11.37 12.37
CA THR A 177 16.20 10.17 11.97
C THR A 177 17.15 10.43 10.82
N HIS A 178 16.92 11.45 9.99
CA HIS A 178 17.83 11.81 8.90
C HIS A 178 19.08 12.54 9.39
N LYS A 179 18.97 13.23 10.53
CA LYS A 179 20.10 13.91 11.19
C LYS A 179 20.83 12.98 12.16
N GLN A 180 20.08 12.12 12.83
CA GLN A 180 20.58 11.14 13.80
C GLN A 180 19.86 9.81 13.58
N PRO A 181 20.40 8.93 12.71
CA PRO A 181 19.80 7.63 12.43
C PRO A 181 19.54 6.81 13.69
N VAL A 182 18.42 6.07 13.69
CA VAL A 182 18.00 5.26 14.84
C VAL A 182 18.96 4.09 14.98
N LYS A 183 19.66 4.02 16.11
CA LYS A 183 20.59 2.93 16.41
C LYS A 183 19.85 1.75 17.02
N VAL A 184 20.00 0.58 16.39
CA VAL A 184 19.41 -0.68 16.82
C VAL A 184 20.41 -1.83 16.72
N ARG A 185 19.97 -3.02 17.14
CA ARG A 185 20.74 -4.26 17.00
C ARG A 185 20.04 -5.17 16.01
N HIS A 186 20.81 -5.72 15.06
CA HIS A 186 20.30 -6.68 14.09
C HIS A 186 19.70 -7.90 14.83
N GLY A 187 18.46 -8.27 14.51
CA GLY A 187 17.68 -9.28 15.27
C GLY A 187 18.43 -10.62 15.45
N THR A 188 19.02 -11.12 14.37
CA THR A 188 19.78 -12.39 14.37
C THR A 188 21.18 -12.24 14.97
N THR A 189 22.04 -11.43 14.35
CA THR A 189 23.48 -11.34 14.67
C THR A 189 23.79 -10.50 15.91
N GLY A 190 22.91 -9.59 16.33
CA GLY A 190 23.20 -8.60 17.38
C GLY A 190 24.22 -7.52 16.95
N ALA A 191 24.58 -7.47 15.66
CA ALA A 191 25.44 -6.41 15.14
C ALA A 191 24.76 -5.05 15.32
N SER A 192 25.56 -4.02 15.59
CA SER A 192 25.12 -2.63 15.63
C SER A 192 24.66 -2.23 14.23
N THR A 193 23.50 -1.59 14.10
CA THR A 193 22.99 -1.10 12.82
C THR A 193 22.16 0.15 13.03
N ARG A 194 21.97 0.93 11.98
CA ARG A 194 21.24 2.19 11.98
C ARG A 194 20.22 2.21 10.87
N PHE A 195 19.14 2.96 11.06
CA PHE A 195 18.22 3.24 9.97
C PHE A 195 17.68 4.67 9.99
N LYS A 196 17.32 5.14 8.80
CA LYS A 196 16.52 6.34 8.56
C LYS A 196 15.09 5.93 8.24
N LEU A 197 14.11 6.67 8.73
CA LEU A 197 12.71 6.48 8.38
C LEU A 197 12.37 7.30 7.13
N TYR A 198 11.59 6.74 6.22
CA TYR A 198 10.97 7.48 5.13
C TYR A 198 9.55 6.98 4.92
N VAL A 199 8.61 7.87 4.59
CA VAL A 199 7.26 7.46 4.22
C VAL A 199 7.30 6.93 2.78
N ASN A 200 6.84 5.70 2.59
CA ASN A 200 6.69 5.10 1.27
C ASN A 200 5.33 5.39 0.66
N SER A 201 4.26 5.26 1.45
CA SER A 201 2.91 5.58 1.00
C SER A 201 1.98 5.92 2.16
N GLU A 202 0.88 6.58 1.82
CA GLU A 202 -0.28 6.77 2.68
C GLU A 202 -1.46 6.02 2.05
N PRO A 203 -1.59 4.70 2.32
CA PRO A 203 -2.79 3.97 1.95
C PRO A 203 -3.92 4.47 2.85
N GLY A 204 -5.09 4.74 2.27
CA GLY A 204 -6.21 5.27 3.03
C GLY A 204 -7.48 5.23 2.21
N ASP A 205 -8.60 5.54 2.86
CA ASP A 205 -9.84 5.72 2.11
C ASP A 205 -9.77 6.98 1.24
N ASN A 206 -10.72 7.11 0.31
CA ASN A 206 -10.70 8.22 -0.64
C ASN A 206 -10.77 9.61 0.04
N PRO A 207 -11.65 9.83 1.04
CA PRO A 207 -11.64 11.03 1.86
C PRO A 207 -10.30 11.33 2.56
N ALA A 208 -9.72 10.39 3.30
CA ALA A 208 -8.47 10.60 4.05
C ALA A 208 -7.32 10.97 3.11
N GLN A 209 -7.18 10.25 2.00
CA GLN A 209 -6.17 10.57 1.00
C GLN A 209 -6.44 11.90 0.27
N SER A 210 -7.71 12.32 0.13
CA SER A 210 -8.05 13.65 -0.41
C SER A 210 -7.63 14.76 0.57
N GLU A 211 -7.82 14.54 1.87
CA GLU A 211 -7.36 15.44 2.93
C GLU A 211 -5.84 15.57 2.95
N VAL A 212 -5.10 14.46 2.88
CA VAL A 212 -3.63 14.43 2.79
C VAL A 212 -3.12 15.18 1.54
N CYS A 213 -3.85 15.12 0.43
CA CYS A 213 -3.53 15.87 -0.79
C CYS A 213 -3.99 17.34 -0.78
N GLY A 214 -4.69 17.81 0.26
CA GLY A 214 -5.32 19.14 0.26
C GLY A 214 -6.40 19.32 -0.83
N HIS A 215 -7.01 18.24 -1.29
CA HIS A 215 -8.03 18.25 -2.34
C HIS A 215 -9.42 18.54 -1.76
N ILE A 216 -10.19 19.40 -2.43
CA ILE A 216 -11.53 19.86 -1.98
C ILE A 216 -12.65 18.81 -2.13
N GLY A 217 -12.36 17.65 -2.74
CA GLY A 217 -13.34 16.63 -3.07
C GLY A 217 -14.27 17.04 -4.22
N GLY A 218 -15.51 16.53 -4.20
CA GLY A 218 -16.49 16.72 -5.28
C GLY A 218 -17.02 18.15 -5.47
N ASN A 219 -16.64 19.09 -4.61
CA ASN A 219 -17.09 20.48 -4.65
C ASN A 219 -16.20 21.39 -5.52
N GLY A 220 -15.06 20.89 -6.01
CA GLY A 220 -14.14 21.66 -6.86
C GLY A 220 -14.41 21.48 -8.35
N ASN A 221 -13.87 22.40 -9.15
CA ASN A 221 -13.85 22.24 -10.61
C ASN A 221 -12.92 21.10 -11.03
N GLN A 222 -11.86 20.85 -10.28
CA GLN A 222 -10.95 19.74 -10.53
C GLN A 222 -11.34 18.54 -9.69
N LEU A 223 -11.83 17.49 -10.33
CA LEU A 223 -12.49 16.37 -9.65
C LEU A 223 -11.51 15.32 -9.13
N CYS A 224 -10.24 15.34 -9.54
CA CYS A 224 -9.24 14.34 -9.18
C CYS A 224 -8.16 14.94 -8.27
N ARG A 225 -7.75 14.18 -7.25
CA ARG A 225 -6.62 14.55 -6.39
C ARG A 225 -5.24 14.28 -7.04
N LYS A 226 -5.17 13.37 -8.02
CA LYS A 226 -3.93 12.99 -8.72
C LYS A 226 -3.60 13.88 -9.93
N CYS A 227 -4.61 14.44 -10.59
CA CYS A 227 -4.43 15.23 -11.81
C CYS A 227 -5.42 16.41 -11.91
N ASN A 228 -5.26 17.24 -12.93
CA ASN A 228 -6.12 18.39 -13.23
C ASN A 228 -7.29 18.04 -14.16
N ALA A 229 -7.85 16.84 -14.03
CA ALA A 229 -9.07 16.47 -14.75
C ALA A 229 -10.30 17.14 -14.12
N GLY A 230 -11.19 17.64 -14.97
CA GLY A 230 -12.45 18.25 -14.59
C GLY A 230 -12.75 19.53 -15.37
N GLY A 231 -13.45 20.44 -14.73
CA GLY A 231 -14.00 21.67 -15.27
C GLY A 231 -15.20 22.12 -14.45
N THR A 232 -15.79 23.26 -14.82
CA THR A 232 -17.14 23.59 -14.32
C THR A 232 -18.12 22.50 -14.73
N LYS A 233 -19.31 22.50 -14.13
CA LYS A 233 -20.34 21.53 -14.49
C LYS A 233 -20.65 21.59 -15.99
N GLU A 234 -20.81 22.79 -16.52
CA GLU A 234 -21.11 23.06 -17.94
C GLU A 234 -19.93 22.63 -18.83
N ALA A 235 -18.69 22.89 -18.40
CA ALA A 235 -17.52 22.47 -19.14
C ALA A 235 -17.48 20.94 -19.28
N LYS A 236 -17.73 20.19 -18.21
CA LYS A 236 -17.75 18.71 -18.23
C LYS A 236 -18.84 18.10 -19.10
N GLU A 237 -19.84 18.88 -19.50
CA GLU A 237 -20.91 18.46 -20.41
C GLU A 237 -20.55 18.71 -21.89
N THR A 238 -19.40 19.34 -22.18
CA THR A 238 -18.86 19.46 -23.55
C THR A 238 -18.12 18.20 -23.97
N ASP A 239 -18.19 17.83 -25.25
CA ASP A 239 -17.53 16.64 -25.81
C ASP A 239 -16.03 16.61 -25.47
N ASP A 240 -15.32 17.72 -25.71
CA ASP A 240 -13.88 17.85 -25.48
C ASP A 240 -13.45 17.59 -24.03
N VAL A 241 -14.24 18.07 -23.05
CA VAL A 241 -13.92 17.85 -21.63
C VAL A 241 -14.38 16.46 -21.21
N PHE A 242 -15.54 16.01 -21.68
CA PHE A 242 -16.07 14.69 -21.36
C PHE A 242 -15.12 13.58 -21.81
N HIS A 243 -14.59 13.64 -23.04
CA HIS A 243 -13.61 12.69 -23.55
C HIS A 243 -12.33 12.66 -22.71
N ARG A 244 -11.85 13.82 -22.25
CA ARG A 244 -10.67 13.91 -21.38
C ARG A 244 -10.87 13.29 -20.00
N LEU A 245 -12.10 12.94 -19.58
CA LEU A 245 -12.34 12.26 -18.31
C LEU A 245 -11.93 10.77 -18.32
N PHE A 246 -11.72 10.20 -19.50
CA PHE A 246 -11.30 8.80 -19.70
C PHE A 246 -9.78 8.62 -19.72
N GLU A 247 -9.03 9.73 -19.65
CA GLU A 247 -7.57 9.73 -19.67
C GLU A 247 -7.02 10.46 -18.43
N PRO A 248 -5.78 10.18 -18.02
CA PRO A 248 -5.10 10.98 -17.01
C PRO A 248 -5.00 12.45 -17.45
N GLY A 249 -5.50 13.37 -16.62
CA GLY A 249 -5.25 14.80 -16.81
C GLY A 249 -3.79 15.18 -16.53
N THR A 250 -3.45 16.47 -16.65
CA THR A 250 -2.13 16.97 -16.26
C THR A 250 -1.82 16.60 -14.81
N PRO A 251 -0.70 15.91 -14.51
CA PRO A 251 -0.36 15.50 -13.15
C PRO A 251 -0.26 16.70 -12.19
N ARG A 252 -0.72 16.50 -10.95
CA ARG A 252 -0.44 17.42 -9.84
C ARG A 252 0.91 17.05 -9.20
N SER A 253 1.39 17.89 -8.30
CA SER A 253 2.51 17.57 -7.41
C SER A 253 2.29 18.20 -6.04
N GLY A 254 2.85 17.60 -5.00
CA GLY A 254 2.82 18.12 -3.63
C GLY A 254 3.38 19.54 -3.57
N ALA A 255 4.50 19.80 -4.26
CA ALA A 255 5.10 21.13 -4.37
C ALA A 255 4.15 22.14 -5.04
N GLY A 256 3.46 21.75 -6.12
CA GLY A 256 2.48 22.60 -6.80
C GLY A 256 1.27 22.92 -5.91
N ILE A 257 0.82 21.94 -5.12
CA ILE A 257 -0.27 22.12 -4.16
C ILE A 257 0.16 23.07 -3.04
N LEU A 258 1.36 22.89 -2.48
CA LEU A 258 1.90 23.78 -1.44
C LEU A 258 2.00 25.24 -1.94
N LEU A 259 2.48 25.46 -3.16
CA LEU A 259 2.54 26.79 -3.77
C LEU A 259 1.15 27.43 -3.93
N GLU A 260 0.14 26.63 -4.28
CA GLU A 260 -1.23 27.11 -4.38
C GLU A 260 -1.82 27.44 -3.01
N VAL A 261 -1.60 26.60 -1.99
CA VAL A 261 -2.01 26.86 -0.60
C VAL A 261 -1.34 28.12 -0.06
N LYS A 262 -0.03 28.31 -0.30
CA LYS A 262 0.70 29.56 0.02
C LYS A 262 0.07 30.78 -0.65
N SER A 263 -0.42 30.64 -1.88
CA SER A 263 -1.12 31.71 -2.58
C SER A 263 -2.50 32.02 -1.97
N GLN A 264 -3.21 31.01 -1.45
CA GLN A 264 -4.46 31.19 -0.71
C GLN A 264 -4.24 31.91 0.62
N VAL A 265 -3.20 31.54 1.38
CA VAL A 265 -2.79 32.23 2.62
C VAL A 265 -2.47 33.71 2.35
N LYS A 266 -1.72 34.02 1.29
CA LYS A 266 -1.44 35.41 0.89
C LYS A 266 -2.70 36.23 0.59
N LEU A 267 -3.71 35.61 0.01
CA LEU A 267 -5.02 36.24 -0.23
C LEU A 267 -5.82 36.40 1.07
N ALA A 268 -5.74 35.44 1.99
CA ALA A 268 -6.40 35.49 3.28
C ALA A 268 -5.97 36.73 4.10
N CYS A 269 -4.70 37.13 4.01
CA CYS A 269 -4.17 38.35 4.64
C CYS A 269 -4.83 39.66 4.17
N LEU A 270 -5.65 39.65 3.11
CA LEU A 270 -6.46 40.80 2.68
C LEU A 270 -7.80 40.93 3.46
N GLY A 271 -8.19 39.93 4.25
CA GLY A 271 -9.42 39.96 5.05
C GLY A 271 -10.71 39.66 4.28
N VAL A 272 -10.61 39.21 3.03
CA VAL A 272 -11.77 38.91 2.16
C VAL A 272 -11.78 37.42 1.79
N ALA A 273 -12.85 36.71 2.15
CA ALA A 273 -12.98 35.27 1.91
C ALA A 273 -13.28 34.91 0.44
N ALA A 274 -14.10 35.72 -0.25
CA ALA A 274 -14.58 35.37 -1.59
C ALA A 274 -13.46 35.12 -2.65
N PRO A 275 -12.35 35.89 -2.70
CA PRO A 275 -11.21 35.57 -3.55
C PRO A 275 -10.56 34.21 -3.24
N VAL A 276 -10.49 33.84 -1.96
CA VAL A 276 -9.96 32.55 -1.51
C VAL A 276 -10.88 31.42 -1.98
N ASP A 277 -12.18 31.50 -1.70
CA ASP A 277 -13.17 30.48 -2.08
C ASP A 277 -13.20 30.24 -3.60
N LYS A 278 -13.16 31.33 -4.39
CA LYS A 278 -13.11 31.27 -5.85
C LYS A 278 -11.85 30.56 -6.33
N ARG A 279 -10.71 30.83 -5.69
CA ARG A 279 -9.42 30.23 -6.03
C ARG A 279 -9.39 28.74 -5.67
N GLN A 280 -9.86 28.38 -4.48
CA GLN A 280 -10.00 27.00 -4.02
C GLN A 280 -10.87 26.17 -4.97
N THR A 281 -12.04 26.69 -5.34
CA THR A 281 -12.96 26.03 -6.27
C THR A 281 -12.33 25.84 -7.65
N LYS A 282 -11.63 26.86 -8.17
CA LYS A 282 -10.97 26.81 -9.48
C LYS A 282 -9.83 25.78 -9.52
N ALA A 283 -8.98 25.77 -8.50
CA ALA A 283 -7.83 24.87 -8.42
C ALA A 283 -8.21 23.44 -7.97
N GLY A 284 -9.36 23.29 -7.31
CA GLY A 284 -9.74 22.06 -6.62
C GLY A 284 -8.89 21.78 -5.37
N ILE A 285 -8.28 22.81 -4.79
CA ILE A 285 -7.37 22.71 -3.65
C ILE A 285 -7.95 23.48 -2.47
N LYS A 286 -8.29 22.76 -1.41
CA LYS A 286 -8.76 23.31 -0.14
C LYS A 286 -8.25 22.40 0.97
N ASP A 287 -7.06 22.73 1.46
CA ASP A 287 -6.40 21.97 2.51
C ASP A 287 -7.06 22.25 3.87
N THR A 288 -7.60 21.21 4.52
CA THR A 288 -8.38 21.36 5.78
C THR A 288 -7.53 21.88 6.92
N TYR A 289 -6.25 21.46 6.98
CA TYR A 289 -5.30 21.89 8.00
C TYR A 289 -5.01 23.40 7.87
N THR A 290 -4.58 23.85 6.70
CA THR A 290 -4.31 25.26 6.44
C THR A 290 -5.56 26.13 6.39
N GLN A 291 -6.74 25.55 6.11
CA GLN A 291 -8.01 26.30 6.12
C GLN A 291 -8.28 26.98 7.47
N PHE A 292 -7.95 26.31 8.58
CA PHE A 292 -8.06 26.92 9.91
C PHE A 292 -7.30 28.25 9.99
N TRP A 293 -6.05 28.27 9.50
CA TRP A 293 -5.21 29.47 9.48
C TRP A 293 -5.69 30.51 8.48
N ILE A 294 -6.23 30.09 7.33
CA ILE A 294 -6.85 31.01 6.36
C ILE A 294 -8.00 31.78 7.01
N ASP A 295 -8.88 31.09 7.73
CA ASP A 295 -10.02 31.71 8.39
C ASP A 295 -9.58 32.66 9.52
N ASP A 296 -8.61 32.24 10.32
CA ASP A 296 -7.99 33.07 11.38
C ASP A 296 -7.33 34.33 10.81
N LEU A 297 -6.54 34.22 9.73
CA LEU A 297 -5.88 35.37 9.10
C LEU A 297 -6.88 36.37 8.50
N ILE A 298 -7.98 35.87 7.93
CA ILE A 298 -9.07 36.72 7.44
C ILE A 298 -9.67 37.53 8.60
N GLU A 299 -9.91 36.88 9.74
CA GLU A 299 -10.50 37.56 10.91
C GLU A 299 -9.53 38.54 11.57
N ARG A 300 -8.24 38.20 11.64
CA ARG A 300 -7.18 39.12 12.10
C ARG A 300 -7.10 40.36 11.23
N ALA A 301 -7.13 40.21 9.90
CA ALA A 301 -7.11 41.34 8.97
C ALA A 301 -8.31 42.27 9.18
N ARG A 302 -9.51 41.71 9.36
CA ARG A 302 -10.74 42.47 9.66
C ARG A 302 -10.64 43.19 10.99
N THR A 303 -10.10 42.53 12.01
CA THR A 303 -9.91 43.10 13.35
C THR A 303 -8.96 44.29 13.33
N LEU A 304 -7.77 44.14 12.72
CA LEU A 304 -6.79 45.22 12.57
C LEU A 304 -7.37 46.43 11.81
N LYS A 305 -8.17 46.18 10.77
CA LYS A 305 -8.84 47.25 10.02
C LYS A 305 -9.91 47.96 10.86
N LYS A 306 -10.63 47.23 11.71
CA LYS A 306 -11.65 47.77 12.61
C LYS A 306 -11.03 48.62 13.71
N GLU A 307 -9.92 48.17 14.29
CA GLU A 307 -9.19 48.87 15.35
C GLU A 307 -8.55 50.17 14.87
N ASN A 308 -8.03 50.20 13.64
CA ASN A 308 -7.49 51.41 13.06
C ASN A 308 -7.87 51.57 11.58
N ARG A 309 -8.97 52.29 11.34
CA ARG A 309 -9.51 52.53 9.99
C ARG A 309 -8.59 53.33 9.07
N GLN A 310 -7.60 54.05 9.61
CA GLN A 310 -6.63 54.81 8.82
C GLN A 310 -5.54 53.92 8.22
N ARG A 311 -5.34 52.71 8.76
CA ARG A 311 -4.39 51.75 8.18
C ARG A 311 -4.89 51.31 6.81
N THR A 312 -4.00 51.33 5.84
CA THR A 312 -4.28 50.80 4.50
C THR A 312 -4.33 49.27 4.54
N ASP A 313 -5.06 48.68 3.59
CA ASP A 313 -5.14 47.22 3.49
C ASP A 313 -3.78 46.61 3.19
N SER A 314 -2.91 47.34 2.47
CA SER A 314 -1.54 46.92 2.19
C SER A 314 -0.65 46.87 3.43
N GLU A 315 -0.81 47.79 4.39
CA GLU A 315 -0.03 47.78 5.64
C GLU A 315 -0.45 46.60 6.53
N ILE A 316 -1.76 46.34 6.62
CA ILE A 316 -2.30 45.19 7.37
C ILE A 316 -1.84 43.89 6.73
N GLN A 317 -1.95 43.79 5.39
CA GLN A 317 -1.50 42.60 4.68
C GLN A 317 -0.01 42.35 4.88
N LYS A 318 0.83 43.40 4.83
CA LYS A 318 2.28 43.28 5.06
C LYS A 318 2.60 42.76 6.47
N GLU A 319 1.94 43.30 7.49
CA GLU A 319 2.10 42.82 8.87
C GLU A 319 1.73 41.34 9.00
N LEU A 320 0.58 40.94 8.44
CA LEU A 320 0.14 39.55 8.50
C LEU A 320 1.03 38.61 7.69
N LEU A 321 1.55 39.04 6.55
CA LEU A 321 2.50 38.24 5.76
C LEU A 321 3.81 38.02 6.53
N GLN A 322 4.31 39.04 7.22
CA GLN A 322 5.47 38.87 8.10
C GLN A 322 5.18 37.85 9.21
N TRP A 323 4.00 37.93 9.84
CA TRP A 323 3.59 36.96 10.84
C TRP A 323 3.52 35.53 10.27
N VAL A 324 3.02 35.37 9.04
CA VAL A 324 2.98 34.08 8.33
C VAL A 324 4.39 33.53 8.10
N GLU A 325 5.34 34.37 7.68
CA GLU A 325 6.74 33.95 7.48
C GLU A 325 7.39 33.49 8.81
N GLU A 326 7.12 34.20 9.91
CA GLU A 326 7.62 33.85 11.24
C GLU A 326 7.02 32.54 11.80
N HIS A 327 5.85 32.12 11.28
CA HIS A 327 5.09 30.95 11.77
C HIS A 327 4.86 29.87 10.70
N GLU A 328 5.64 29.90 9.60
CA GLU A 328 5.44 29.05 8.41
C GLU A 328 5.23 27.57 8.77
N SER A 329 6.09 27.02 9.64
CA SER A 329 6.05 25.62 10.08
C SER A 329 4.75 25.16 10.78
N ASN A 330 3.89 26.08 11.22
CA ASN A 330 2.61 25.77 11.86
C ASN A 330 1.42 25.91 10.90
N ILE A 331 1.59 26.64 9.80
CA ILE A 331 0.48 27.09 8.94
C ILE A 331 0.17 26.06 7.86
N TYR A 332 1.20 25.40 7.33
CA TYR A 332 1.08 24.50 6.19
C TYR A 332 0.96 23.03 6.61
N ASN A 333 0.18 22.28 5.84
CA ASN A 333 -0.01 20.85 6.06
C ASN A 333 1.34 20.10 6.05
N PRO A 334 1.69 19.38 7.13
CA PRO A 334 2.99 18.72 7.25
C PRO A 334 3.24 17.66 6.19
N TYR A 335 2.21 17.07 5.57
CA TYR A 335 2.40 16.14 4.45
C TYR A 335 2.97 16.82 3.20
N LEU A 336 2.62 18.09 2.96
CA LEU A 336 3.09 18.85 1.79
C LEU A 336 4.55 19.33 1.95
N GLU A 337 5.07 19.30 3.17
CA GLU A 337 6.42 19.76 3.53
C GLU A 337 7.38 18.60 3.87
N LEU A 338 6.93 17.34 3.77
CA LEU A 338 7.77 16.19 4.08
C LEU A 338 8.68 15.84 2.89
N ASP A 339 9.98 15.99 3.09
CA ASP A 339 10.96 15.60 2.08
C ASP A 339 10.88 14.09 1.74
N GLY A 340 10.84 13.79 0.44
CA GLY A 340 10.79 12.42 -0.08
C GLY A 340 9.40 11.79 -0.12
N PHE A 341 8.34 12.54 0.22
CA PHE A 341 6.95 12.12 0.08
C PHE A 341 6.18 13.16 -0.73
N ASP A 342 5.45 12.72 -1.75
CA ASP A 342 4.53 13.56 -2.51
C ASP A 342 3.12 12.96 -2.43
N PRO A 343 2.16 13.61 -1.72
CA PRO A 343 0.85 13.03 -1.48
C PRO A 343 0.06 12.71 -2.75
N VAL A 344 0.37 13.35 -3.88
CA VAL A 344 -0.31 13.10 -5.16
C VAL A 344 0.04 11.72 -5.73
N VAL A 345 1.32 11.35 -5.66
CA VAL A 345 1.81 10.07 -6.20
C VAL A 345 1.96 9.00 -5.13
N ASP A 346 2.06 9.39 -3.86
CA ASP A 346 2.25 8.50 -2.71
C ASP A 346 0.95 8.06 -2.01
N THR A 347 -0.20 8.44 -2.56
CA THR A 347 -1.52 7.92 -2.16
C THR A 347 -2.09 7.00 -3.26
N PRO A 348 -1.77 5.70 -3.26
CA PRO A 348 -2.21 4.78 -4.32
C PRO A 348 -3.73 4.65 -4.38
N VAL A 349 -4.25 4.21 -5.54
CA VAL A 349 -5.63 3.73 -5.68
C VAL A 349 -5.83 2.54 -4.74
N GLU A 350 -6.48 2.82 -3.61
CA GLU A 350 -6.76 1.81 -2.59
C GLU A 350 -7.95 0.94 -3.04
N ILE A 351 -7.70 -0.36 -3.18
CA ILE A 351 -8.61 -1.28 -3.87
C ILE A 351 -9.87 -1.63 -3.07
N LEU A 352 -9.84 -1.59 -1.74
CA LEU A 352 -11.03 -1.81 -0.91
C LEU A 352 -12.02 -0.66 -1.08
N HIS A 353 -11.57 0.58 -0.96
CA HIS A 353 -12.41 1.77 -0.98
C HIS A 353 -12.75 2.22 -2.39
N THR A 354 -11.84 2.04 -3.35
CA THR A 354 -12.05 2.49 -4.74
C THR A 354 -12.74 1.43 -5.57
N ILE A 355 -12.26 0.19 -5.53
CA ILE A 355 -12.81 -0.89 -6.36
C ILE A 355 -14.03 -1.52 -5.69
N LEU A 356 -13.90 -2.07 -4.47
CA LEU A 356 -15.02 -2.80 -3.84
C LEU A 356 -16.14 -1.84 -3.38
N LEU A 357 -15.80 -0.84 -2.55
CA LEU A 357 -16.75 0.14 -2.02
C LEU A 357 -17.03 1.32 -2.98
N GLY A 358 -16.50 1.26 -4.19
CA GLY A 358 -16.76 2.20 -5.29
C GLY A 358 -17.32 1.49 -6.51
N VAL A 359 -16.44 1.04 -7.40
CA VAL A 359 -16.78 0.42 -8.70
C VAL A 359 -17.80 -0.72 -8.56
N VAL A 360 -17.48 -1.74 -7.76
CA VAL A 360 -18.34 -2.92 -7.54
C VAL A 360 -19.65 -2.51 -6.88
N LYS A 361 -19.60 -1.58 -5.92
CA LYS A 361 -20.80 -1.02 -5.29
C LYS A 361 -21.70 -0.29 -6.29
N TYR A 362 -21.14 0.47 -7.23
CA TYR A 362 -21.91 1.17 -8.27
C TYR A 362 -22.57 0.18 -9.23
N LEU A 363 -21.83 -0.85 -9.67
CA LEU A 363 -22.37 -1.95 -10.47
C LEU A 363 -23.51 -2.66 -9.72
N TRP A 364 -23.28 -3.06 -8.47
CA TRP A 364 -24.25 -3.79 -7.65
C TRP A 364 -25.54 -2.98 -7.51
N HIS A 365 -25.44 -1.71 -7.08
CA HIS A 365 -26.59 -0.83 -6.93
C HIS A 365 -27.31 -0.62 -8.27
N GLY A 366 -26.57 -0.44 -9.37
CA GLY A 366 -27.13 -0.31 -10.71
C GLY A 366 -27.82 -1.58 -11.23
N SER A 367 -27.51 -2.74 -10.65
CA SER A 367 -28.09 -4.04 -11.01
C SER A 367 -29.35 -4.33 -10.20
N HIS A 368 -29.25 -4.38 -8.87
CA HIS A 368 -30.33 -4.93 -8.04
C HIS A 368 -31.50 -3.96 -7.77
N THR A 369 -31.35 -2.67 -8.09
CA THR A 369 -32.35 -1.64 -7.72
C THR A 369 -33.68 -1.84 -8.45
N SER A 370 -33.65 -2.30 -9.69
CA SER A 370 -34.84 -2.58 -10.51
C SER A 370 -35.41 -3.99 -10.31
N TRP A 371 -34.74 -4.86 -9.52
CA TRP A 371 -35.17 -6.24 -9.38
C TRP A 371 -36.49 -6.38 -8.61
N THR A 372 -37.40 -7.16 -9.19
CA THR A 372 -38.62 -7.64 -8.54
C THR A 372 -38.29 -8.58 -7.37
N PRO A 373 -39.23 -8.81 -6.42
CA PRO A 373 -39.03 -9.79 -5.35
C PRO A 373 -38.67 -11.19 -5.87
N ARG A 374 -39.25 -11.62 -7.00
CA ARG A 374 -38.95 -12.90 -7.64
C ARG A 374 -37.51 -12.96 -8.15
N GLN A 375 -37.04 -11.93 -8.85
CA GLN A 375 -35.65 -11.87 -9.33
C GLN A 375 -34.65 -11.87 -8.16
N LYS A 376 -34.96 -11.15 -7.08
CA LYS A 376 -34.14 -11.16 -5.86
C LYS A 376 -34.07 -12.56 -5.25
N GLN A 377 -35.20 -13.28 -5.19
CA GLN A 377 -35.23 -14.67 -4.72
C GLN A 377 -34.41 -15.59 -5.64
N THR A 378 -34.56 -15.48 -6.96
CA THR A 378 -33.78 -16.23 -7.94
C THR A 378 -32.29 -16.01 -7.75
N TYR A 379 -31.85 -14.74 -7.62
CA TYR A 379 -30.45 -14.41 -7.36
C TYR A 379 -29.95 -15.02 -6.05
N SER A 380 -30.72 -14.90 -4.96
CA SER A 380 -30.34 -15.47 -3.66
C SER A 380 -30.12 -16.98 -3.73
N VAL A 381 -31.00 -17.72 -4.42
CA VAL A 381 -30.84 -19.17 -4.60
C VAL A 381 -29.58 -19.50 -5.40
N ARG A 382 -29.36 -18.81 -6.52
CA ARG A 382 -28.17 -18.99 -7.37
C ARG A 382 -26.88 -18.71 -6.60
N LEU A 383 -26.82 -17.56 -5.94
CA LEU A 383 -25.65 -17.16 -5.17
C LEU A 383 -25.38 -18.13 -4.00
N GLN A 384 -26.42 -18.64 -3.34
CA GLN A 384 -26.26 -19.63 -2.26
C GLN A 384 -25.75 -20.99 -2.77
N SER A 385 -26.05 -21.34 -4.02
CA SER A 385 -25.63 -22.59 -4.66
C SER A 385 -24.20 -22.57 -5.21
N THR A 386 -23.49 -21.45 -5.07
CA THR A 386 -22.10 -21.32 -5.54
C THR A 386 -21.20 -22.33 -4.84
N ASP A 387 -20.46 -23.11 -5.62
CA ASP A 387 -19.37 -23.90 -5.08
C ASP A 387 -18.19 -22.98 -4.71
N THR A 388 -17.83 -22.97 -3.43
CA THR A 388 -16.74 -22.15 -2.90
C THR A 388 -15.44 -22.94 -2.75
N SER A 389 -15.36 -24.18 -3.25
CA SER A 389 -14.23 -25.10 -3.05
C SER A 389 -12.87 -24.58 -3.56
N GLY A 390 -12.86 -23.56 -4.43
CA GLY A 390 -11.64 -22.89 -4.91
C GLY A 390 -11.52 -21.40 -4.52
N LEU A 391 -12.40 -20.89 -3.66
CA LEU A 391 -12.42 -19.47 -3.30
C LEU A 391 -11.97 -19.26 -1.85
N SER A 392 -11.06 -18.31 -1.63
CA SER A 392 -10.66 -17.87 -0.29
C SER A 392 -11.71 -16.93 0.34
N ILE A 393 -12.97 -17.39 0.39
CA ILE A 393 -14.10 -16.67 0.99
C ILE A 393 -14.78 -17.53 2.05
N HIS A 394 -15.40 -16.87 3.01
CA HIS A 394 -16.28 -17.57 3.95
C HIS A 394 -17.56 -18.04 3.27
N ALA A 395 -18.28 -18.96 3.93
CA ALA A 395 -19.61 -19.40 3.53
C ALA A 395 -20.50 -18.20 3.14
N ILE A 396 -21.04 -18.27 1.93
CA ILE A 396 -21.87 -17.22 1.35
C ILE A 396 -23.22 -17.22 2.08
N ARG A 397 -23.62 -16.05 2.58
CA ARG A 397 -24.93 -15.81 3.19
C ARG A 397 -25.80 -15.03 2.21
N ALA A 398 -26.31 -15.71 1.18
CA ALA A 398 -26.95 -15.03 0.04
C ALA A 398 -28.20 -14.24 0.45
N ASN A 399 -29.02 -14.80 1.35
CA ASN A 399 -30.20 -14.12 1.89
C ASN A 399 -29.82 -12.83 2.64
N TYR A 400 -28.71 -12.84 3.39
CA TYR A 400 -28.20 -11.64 4.05
C TYR A 400 -27.75 -10.59 3.03
N ILE A 401 -26.99 -11.00 2.00
CA ILE A 401 -26.52 -10.10 0.94
C ILE A 401 -27.71 -9.42 0.24
N MET A 402 -28.77 -10.17 -0.05
CA MET A 402 -29.96 -9.62 -0.68
C MET A 402 -30.80 -8.75 0.26
N GLN A 403 -31.01 -9.19 1.51
CA GLN A 403 -31.76 -8.43 2.52
C GLN A 403 -31.12 -7.06 2.79
N TYR A 404 -29.79 -7.02 2.84
CA TYR A 404 -29.00 -5.83 3.12
C TYR A 404 -28.29 -5.28 1.88
N ALA A 405 -28.87 -5.47 0.68
CA ALA A 405 -28.25 -5.10 -0.60
C ALA A 405 -27.76 -3.64 -0.68
N LYS A 406 -28.35 -2.72 0.10
CA LYS A 406 -27.96 -1.30 0.14
C LYS A 406 -26.82 -0.97 1.11
N SER A 407 -26.45 -1.89 2.00
CA SER A 407 -25.55 -1.64 3.13
C SER A 407 -24.49 -2.74 3.29
N LEU A 408 -24.02 -3.29 2.17
CA LEU A 408 -22.93 -4.27 2.15
C LEU A 408 -21.60 -3.62 2.50
N ILE A 409 -20.69 -4.42 3.08
CA ILE A 409 -19.31 -4.04 3.39
C ILE A 409 -18.33 -4.70 2.43
N GLY A 410 -17.05 -4.34 2.51
CA GLY A 410 -15.98 -4.79 1.60
C GLY A 410 -15.96 -6.30 1.38
N ARG A 411 -16.09 -7.09 2.46
CA ARG A 411 -16.13 -8.55 2.37
C ARG A 411 -17.24 -9.09 1.46
N GLN A 412 -18.48 -8.58 1.53
CA GLN A 412 -19.54 -9.08 0.64
C GLN A 412 -19.34 -8.58 -0.78
N PHE A 413 -18.84 -7.35 -0.98
CA PHE A 413 -18.50 -6.88 -2.32
C PHE A 413 -17.35 -7.68 -2.94
N LYS A 414 -16.37 -8.14 -2.16
CA LYS A 414 -15.32 -9.05 -2.61
C LYS A 414 -15.88 -10.39 -3.07
N THR A 415 -16.89 -10.94 -2.36
CA THR A 415 -17.63 -12.13 -2.83
C THR A 415 -18.36 -11.83 -4.14
N ILE A 416 -19.11 -10.73 -4.22
CA ILE A 416 -19.87 -10.34 -5.42
C ILE A 416 -18.91 -10.17 -6.61
N ALA A 417 -17.79 -9.47 -6.45
CA ALA A 417 -16.82 -9.26 -7.52
C ALA A 417 -16.31 -10.57 -8.13
N GLN A 418 -16.15 -11.63 -7.32
CA GLN A 418 -15.67 -12.94 -7.77
C GLN A 418 -16.73 -13.78 -8.50
N VAL A 419 -18.00 -13.73 -8.09
CA VAL A 419 -19.00 -14.72 -8.53
C VAL A 419 -20.24 -14.15 -9.21
N ASN A 420 -20.48 -12.84 -9.13
CA ASN A 420 -21.73 -12.22 -9.57
C ASN A 420 -22.05 -12.46 -11.05
N VAL A 421 -21.02 -12.52 -11.91
CA VAL A 421 -21.16 -12.78 -13.34
C VAL A 421 -21.93 -14.07 -13.64
N PHE A 422 -21.77 -15.11 -12.80
CA PHE A 422 -22.43 -16.40 -12.98
C PHE A 422 -23.90 -16.42 -12.58
N HIS A 423 -24.41 -15.33 -11.98
CA HIS A 423 -25.73 -15.32 -11.36
C HIS A 423 -26.68 -14.28 -11.95
N VAL A 424 -26.16 -13.26 -12.64
CA VAL A 424 -26.96 -12.12 -13.14
C VAL A 424 -27.28 -12.15 -14.63
N TYR A 425 -26.78 -13.12 -15.40
CA TYR A 425 -26.84 -13.16 -16.88
C TYR A 425 -28.23 -12.95 -17.51
N ASP A 426 -29.32 -13.33 -16.84
CA ASP A 426 -30.72 -13.14 -17.28
C ASP A 426 -31.53 -12.26 -16.30
N LEU A 427 -30.86 -11.64 -15.32
CA LEU A 427 -31.45 -10.74 -14.32
C LEU A 427 -31.15 -9.27 -14.60
N VAL A 428 -30.25 -8.98 -15.52
CA VAL A 428 -29.89 -7.63 -15.98
C VAL A 428 -29.88 -7.57 -17.50
N ASP A 429 -29.92 -6.37 -18.07
CA ASP A 429 -29.76 -6.16 -19.51
C ASP A 429 -28.32 -6.44 -19.98
N ASN A 430 -28.15 -6.53 -21.31
CA ASN A 430 -26.87 -6.87 -21.94
C ASN A 430 -25.73 -5.94 -21.52
N LEU A 431 -25.94 -4.63 -21.42
CA LEU A 431 -24.88 -3.69 -21.05
C LEU A 431 -24.46 -3.88 -19.59
N ARG A 432 -25.41 -4.06 -18.68
CA ARG A 432 -25.11 -4.37 -17.27
C ARG A 432 -24.42 -5.72 -17.10
N PHE A 433 -24.76 -6.71 -17.93
CA PHE A 433 -24.07 -8.00 -17.92
C PHE A 433 -22.61 -7.86 -18.40
N LEU A 434 -22.38 -7.13 -19.49
CA LEU A 434 -21.03 -6.80 -19.96
C LEU A 434 -20.24 -6.02 -18.90
N LEU A 435 -20.85 -5.04 -18.24
CA LEU A 435 -20.21 -4.31 -17.15
C LEU A 435 -19.84 -5.26 -15.99
N THR A 436 -20.70 -6.23 -15.69
CA THR A 436 -20.40 -7.23 -14.65
C THR A 436 -19.17 -8.07 -15.02
N LYS A 437 -19.02 -8.45 -16.30
CA LYS A 437 -17.82 -9.15 -16.78
C LYS A 437 -16.58 -8.27 -16.65
N ALA A 438 -16.63 -7.06 -17.19
CA ALA A 438 -15.49 -6.13 -17.19
C ALA A 438 -15.00 -5.79 -15.76
N VAL A 439 -15.94 -5.55 -14.83
CA VAL A 439 -15.60 -5.30 -13.42
C VAL A 439 -15.01 -6.56 -12.76
N GLY A 440 -15.49 -7.76 -13.09
CA GLY A 440 -14.92 -9.02 -12.62
C GLY A 440 -13.49 -9.25 -13.11
N GLU A 441 -13.24 -9.00 -14.40
CA GLU A 441 -11.92 -9.09 -15.04
C GLU A 441 -10.93 -8.09 -14.40
N LEU A 442 -11.32 -6.82 -14.28
CA LEU A 442 -10.51 -5.79 -13.62
C LEU A 442 -10.22 -6.17 -12.16
N ALA A 443 -11.21 -6.61 -11.40
CA ALA A 443 -11.01 -7.03 -10.01
C ALA A 443 -10.05 -8.22 -9.90
N ALA A 444 -10.10 -9.18 -10.82
CA ALA A 444 -9.17 -10.30 -10.82
C ALA A 444 -7.71 -9.84 -11.04
N LEU A 445 -7.49 -8.94 -12.02
CA LEU A 445 -6.17 -8.39 -12.32
C LEU A 445 -5.59 -7.60 -11.13
N LEU A 446 -6.41 -6.76 -10.47
CA LEU A 446 -5.93 -5.90 -9.37
C LEU A 446 -5.61 -6.66 -8.07
N TRP A 447 -6.14 -7.88 -7.91
CA TRP A 447 -5.83 -8.76 -6.77
C TRP A 447 -4.66 -9.72 -7.03
N MET A 448 -4.00 -9.63 -8.19
CA MET A 448 -2.81 -10.44 -8.46
C MET A 448 -1.69 -10.11 -7.45
N PRO A 449 -1.11 -11.12 -6.78
CA PRO A 449 -0.08 -10.89 -5.78
C PRO A 449 1.30 -10.67 -6.39
N GLU A 450 1.52 -11.03 -7.65
CA GLU A 450 2.83 -10.97 -8.28
C GLU A 450 2.66 -10.62 -9.75
N ILE A 451 3.55 -9.75 -10.26
CA ILE A 451 3.57 -9.35 -11.67
C ILE A 451 4.84 -9.92 -12.28
N ARG A 452 4.68 -10.92 -13.16
CA ARG A 452 5.81 -11.58 -13.83
C ARG A 452 6.28 -10.81 -15.06
N ASN A 453 5.32 -10.26 -15.81
CA ASN A 453 5.57 -9.44 -16.99
C ASN A 453 4.85 -8.10 -16.80
N MET A 454 5.61 -7.06 -16.44
CA MET A 454 5.05 -5.73 -16.17
C MET A 454 4.37 -5.13 -17.39
N THR A 455 4.94 -5.29 -18.59
CA THR A 455 4.40 -4.70 -19.82
C THR A 455 3.04 -5.30 -20.18
N GLU A 456 2.94 -6.64 -20.18
CA GLU A 456 1.71 -7.36 -20.47
C GLU A 456 0.63 -7.07 -19.42
N TYR A 457 0.99 -7.17 -18.14
CA TYR A 457 0.06 -6.89 -17.04
C TYR A 457 -0.50 -5.47 -17.08
N LEU A 458 0.33 -4.46 -17.36
CA LEU A 458 -0.15 -3.08 -17.47
C LEU A 458 -1.09 -2.90 -18.66
N SER A 459 -0.78 -3.51 -19.81
CA SER A 459 -1.67 -3.49 -20.98
C SER A 459 -3.03 -4.10 -20.64
N ASP A 460 -3.06 -5.24 -19.97
CA ASP A 460 -4.30 -5.91 -19.56
C ASP A 460 -5.11 -5.05 -18.58
N VAL A 461 -4.45 -4.44 -17.60
CA VAL A 461 -5.10 -3.55 -16.62
C VAL A 461 -5.67 -2.30 -17.28
N GLU A 462 -4.93 -1.67 -18.19
CA GLU A 462 -5.40 -0.50 -18.95
C GLU A 462 -6.66 -0.83 -19.77
N ILE A 463 -6.63 -1.95 -20.49
CA ILE A 463 -7.78 -2.42 -21.29
C ILE A 463 -8.97 -2.75 -20.38
N ALA A 464 -8.75 -3.46 -19.28
CA ALA A 464 -9.82 -3.81 -18.34
C ALA A 464 -10.44 -2.57 -17.69
N ALA A 465 -9.62 -1.58 -17.32
CA ALA A 465 -10.08 -0.31 -16.78
C ALA A 465 -10.89 0.48 -17.81
N ALA A 466 -10.40 0.59 -19.05
CA ALA A 466 -11.10 1.26 -20.15
C ALA A 466 -12.47 0.63 -20.42
N ASN A 467 -12.54 -0.71 -20.50
CA ASN A 467 -13.81 -1.44 -20.67
C ASN A 467 -14.82 -1.11 -19.57
N VAL A 468 -14.37 -1.01 -18.31
CA VAL A 468 -15.24 -0.62 -17.19
C VAL A 468 -15.75 0.82 -17.36
N LEU A 469 -14.88 1.75 -17.72
CA LEU A 469 -15.25 3.17 -17.91
C LEU A 469 -16.25 3.35 -19.06
N ASP A 470 -15.97 2.75 -20.21
CA ASP A 470 -16.82 2.80 -21.40
C ASP A 470 -18.22 2.24 -21.10
N LEU A 471 -18.29 1.07 -20.44
CA LEU A 471 -19.57 0.46 -20.10
C LEU A 471 -20.36 1.27 -19.06
N PHE A 472 -19.69 1.89 -18.09
CA PHE A 472 -20.37 2.83 -17.18
C PHE A 472 -20.92 4.04 -17.93
N ALA A 473 -20.15 4.60 -18.86
CA ALA A 473 -20.57 5.76 -19.66
C ALA A 473 -21.71 5.42 -20.62
N MET A 474 -21.69 4.25 -21.26
CA MET A 474 -22.78 3.77 -22.11
C MET A 474 -24.08 3.57 -21.34
N ILE A 475 -24.01 3.13 -20.08
CA ILE A 475 -25.19 2.93 -19.22
C ILE A 475 -25.70 4.27 -18.66
N ASP A 476 -24.79 5.13 -18.21
CA ASP A 476 -25.10 6.43 -17.60
C ASP A 476 -23.88 7.37 -17.69
N PRO A 477 -23.82 8.26 -18.71
CA PRO A 477 -22.69 9.17 -18.91
C PRO A 477 -22.41 10.08 -17.71
N SER A 478 -23.42 10.41 -16.90
CA SER A 478 -23.26 11.27 -15.72
C SER A 478 -22.31 10.66 -14.67
N LYS A 479 -22.05 9.35 -14.75
CA LYS A 479 -21.09 8.69 -13.87
C LYS A 479 -19.69 9.23 -14.06
N MET A 480 -19.27 9.56 -15.28
CA MET A 480 -17.94 10.11 -15.54
C MET A 480 -17.76 11.50 -14.94
N THR A 481 -18.81 12.32 -14.95
CA THR A 481 -18.74 13.71 -14.46
C THR A 481 -18.92 13.82 -12.94
N CYS A 482 -19.52 12.82 -12.29
CA CYS A 482 -19.89 12.85 -10.87
C CYS A 482 -19.20 11.80 -9.97
N LYS A 483 -18.59 10.74 -10.52
CA LYS A 483 -17.98 9.66 -9.71
C LYS A 483 -16.46 9.66 -9.84
N MET A 484 -15.79 10.41 -8.96
CA MET A 484 -14.32 10.48 -8.88
C MET A 484 -13.64 9.09 -8.82
N LYS A 485 -14.23 8.11 -8.13
CA LYS A 485 -13.68 6.74 -8.04
C LYS A 485 -13.56 6.04 -9.39
N LEU A 486 -14.37 6.40 -10.39
CA LEU A 486 -14.23 5.88 -11.75
C LEU A 486 -13.03 6.53 -12.43
N HIS A 487 -12.91 7.85 -12.34
CA HIS A 487 -11.76 8.54 -12.91
C HIS A 487 -10.42 8.05 -12.30
N LEU A 488 -10.38 7.67 -11.03
CA LEU A 488 -9.17 7.08 -10.43
C LEU A 488 -8.67 5.80 -11.13
N LEU A 489 -9.51 5.10 -11.91
CA LEU A 489 -9.08 3.91 -12.65
C LEU A 489 -8.05 4.22 -13.74
N VAL A 490 -8.04 5.46 -14.27
CA VAL A 490 -7.05 5.87 -15.29
C VAL A 490 -5.64 5.99 -14.70
N HIS A 491 -5.52 6.02 -13.36
CA HIS A 491 -4.25 6.15 -12.64
C HIS A 491 -3.69 4.79 -12.15
N LEU A 492 -4.35 3.67 -12.47
CA LEU A 492 -3.91 2.35 -12.02
C LEU A 492 -2.51 2.01 -12.52
N LYS A 493 -2.17 2.39 -13.77
CA LYS A 493 -0.88 2.10 -14.37
C LYS A 493 0.28 2.76 -13.64
N GLU A 494 0.17 4.06 -13.39
CA GLU A 494 1.20 4.82 -12.69
C GLU A 494 1.39 4.30 -11.27
N ASP A 495 0.29 3.98 -10.57
CA ASP A 495 0.36 3.43 -9.22
C ASP A 495 0.96 2.01 -9.21
N ILE A 496 0.64 1.15 -10.19
CA ILE A 496 1.25 -0.18 -10.31
C ILE A 496 2.74 -0.09 -10.61
N LEU A 497 3.16 0.84 -11.47
CA LEU A 497 4.58 1.07 -11.74
C LEU A 497 5.34 1.52 -10.49
N ARG A 498 4.69 2.32 -9.63
CA ARG A 498 5.28 2.85 -8.41
C ARG A 498 5.32 1.83 -7.27
N PHE A 499 4.23 1.13 -7.02
CA PHE A 499 4.04 0.28 -5.84
C PHE A 499 4.13 -1.22 -6.10
N GLY A 500 4.14 -1.62 -7.38
CA GLY A 500 3.92 -2.99 -7.79
C GLY A 500 2.44 -3.38 -7.63
N PRO A 501 2.12 -4.63 -7.28
CA PRO A 501 0.73 -5.08 -7.23
C PRO A 501 -0.06 -4.38 -6.11
N LEU A 502 -1.19 -3.74 -6.47
CA LEU A 502 -1.96 -2.85 -5.58
C LEU A 502 -2.62 -3.55 -4.38
N VAL A 503 -2.79 -4.87 -4.41
CA VAL A 503 -3.22 -5.61 -3.21
C VAL A 503 -2.21 -5.54 -2.06
N GLY A 504 -0.98 -5.10 -2.34
CA GLY A 504 0.00 -4.74 -1.31
C GLY A 504 -0.25 -3.37 -0.64
N ALA A 505 -1.14 -2.54 -1.17
CA ALA A 505 -1.54 -1.23 -0.62
C ALA A 505 -2.97 -1.26 -0.04
N ALA A 506 -3.58 -2.44 0.10
CA ALA A 506 -4.93 -2.58 0.62
C ALA A 506 -5.00 -2.24 2.12
N THR A 507 -6.04 -1.53 2.55
CA THR A 507 -6.18 -1.06 3.95
C THR A 507 -6.89 -2.04 4.90
N GLU A 508 -7.29 -3.21 4.41
CA GLU A 508 -8.08 -4.19 5.18
C GLU A 508 -7.42 -4.56 6.52
N THR A 509 -6.11 -4.77 6.55
CA THR A 509 -5.39 -5.13 7.79
C THR A 509 -5.32 -3.97 8.78
N PHE A 510 -5.14 -2.73 8.30
CA PHE A 510 -5.20 -1.54 9.16
C PHE A 510 -6.60 -1.35 9.77
N GLU A 511 -7.65 -1.52 8.98
CA GLU A 511 -9.04 -1.47 9.45
C GLU A 511 -9.37 -2.60 10.44
N CYS A 512 -8.79 -3.78 10.26
CA CYS A 512 -8.90 -4.87 11.24
C CYS A 512 -8.30 -4.47 12.60
N PHE A 513 -7.15 -3.79 12.60
CA PHE A 513 -6.47 -3.33 13.81
C PHE A 513 -7.32 -2.35 14.64
N ASN A 514 -8.24 -1.61 14.01
CA ASN A 514 -9.22 -0.78 14.73
C ASN A 514 -10.04 -1.56 15.76
N ALA A 515 -10.21 -2.88 15.58
CA ALA A 515 -10.86 -3.73 16.58
C ALA A 515 -10.02 -3.86 17.86
N ILE A 516 -8.70 -4.03 17.75
CA ILE A 516 -7.78 -4.08 18.89
C ILE A 516 -7.83 -2.75 19.64
N PHE A 517 -7.72 -1.63 18.91
CA PHE A 517 -7.86 -0.29 19.49
C PHE A 517 -9.17 -0.15 20.28
N ARG A 518 -10.30 -0.58 19.71
CA ARG A 518 -11.61 -0.56 20.36
C ARG A 518 -11.62 -1.34 21.67
N TYR A 519 -11.00 -2.51 21.72
CA TYR A 519 -10.91 -3.28 22.95
C TYR A 519 -10.08 -2.58 24.03
N CYS A 520 -8.98 -1.92 23.66
CA CYS A 520 -8.20 -1.11 24.61
C CYS A 520 -9.02 0.05 25.17
N SER A 521 -9.82 0.72 24.33
CA SER A 521 -10.73 1.77 24.77
C SER A 521 -11.79 1.23 25.75
N ILE A 522 -12.53 0.17 25.36
CA ILE A 522 -13.64 -0.42 26.14
C ILE A 522 -13.19 -0.92 27.53
N PHE A 523 -11.97 -1.45 27.65
CA PHE A 523 -11.46 -1.98 28.91
C PHE A 523 -10.59 -1.00 29.70
N SER A 524 -10.54 0.28 29.29
CA SER A 524 -9.87 1.35 30.04
C SER A 524 -10.75 1.86 31.19
N ASN A 525 -10.18 2.70 32.06
CA ASN A 525 -10.95 3.41 33.10
C ASN A 525 -11.68 4.66 32.55
N HIS A 526 -11.48 4.99 31.27
CA HIS A 526 -12.05 6.13 30.55
C HIS A 526 -11.72 7.53 31.09
N LEU A 527 -10.76 7.67 32.02
CA LEU A 527 -10.36 8.98 32.56
C LEU A 527 -9.46 9.74 31.59
N THR A 528 -8.57 9.04 30.88
CA THR A 528 -7.72 9.64 29.85
C THR A 528 -7.59 8.67 28.68
N PRO A 529 -8.64 8.52 27.85
CA PRO A 529 -8.75 7.43 26.87
C PRO A 529 -7.52 7.30 25.96
N SER A 530 -7.04 8.41 25.37
CA SER A 530 -5.86 8.35 24.48
C SER A 530 -4.62 7.82 25.19
N ARG A 531 -4.38 8.28 26.41
CA ARG A 531 -3.19 7.90 27.20
C ARG A 531 -3.27 6.42 27.59
N ASP A 532 -4.43 5.99 28.08
CA ASP A 532 -4.61 4.62 28.56
C ASP A 532 -4.52 3.61 27.42
N ILE A 533 -5.11 3.94 26.26
CA ILE A 533 -4.99 3.15 25.03
C ILE A 533 -3.54 3.08 24.57
N ALA A 534 -2.84 4.22 24.51
CA ALA A 534 -1.44 4.27 24.09
C ALA A 534 -0.55 3.41 24.99
N PHE A 535 -0.71 3.48 26.32
CA PHE A 535 0.04 2.62 27.24
C PHE A 535 -0.28 1.13 27.07
N GLN A 536 -1.54 0.78 26.84
CA GLN A 536 -1.92 -0.61 26.65
C GLN A 536 -1.36 -1.18 25.34
N LEU A 537 -1.42 -0.42 24.24
CA LEU A 537 -0.85 -0.84 22.95
C LEU A 537 0.68 -0.87 23.01
N ALA A 538 1.33 0.08 23.68
CA ALA A 538 2.77 0.06 23.91
C ALA A 538 3.22 -1.21 24.68
N ARG A 539 2.46 -1.63 25.70
CA ARG A 539 2.72 -2.89 26.41
C ARG A 539 2.60 -4.12 25.50
N GLN A 540 1.64 -4.12 24.57
CA GLN A 540 1.49 -5.21 23.60
C GLN A 540 2.67 -5.24 22.63
N GLU A 541 3.13 -4.08 22.13
CA GLU A 541 4.33 -3.99 21.29
C GLU A 541 5.59 -4.48 22.01
N VAL A 542 5.75 -4.14 23.29
CA VAL A 542 6.85 -4.67 24.13
C VAL A 542 6.78 -6.19 24.22
N VAL A 543 5.60 -6.77 24.43
CA VAL A 543 5.43 -8.23 24.44
C VAL A 543 5.80 -8.84 23.07
N LYS A 544 5.32 -8.27 21.96
CA LYS A 544 5.68 -8.73 20.61
C LYS A 544 7.20 -8.69 20.42
N HIS A 545 7.85 -7.60 20.81
CA HIS A 545 9.30 -7.39 20.69
C HIS A 545 10.09 -8.43 21.50
N HIS A 546 9.69 -8.69 22.74
CA HIS A 546 10.36 -9.69 23.58
C HIS A 546 10.17 -11.11 23.06
N LEU A 547 8.96 -11.47 22.63
CA LEU A 547 8.64 -12.82 22.14
C LEU A 547 9.34 -13.13 20.82
N THR A 548 9.53 -12.14 19.96
CA THR A 548 10.22 -12.30 18.67
C THR A 548 11.75 -12.18 18.77
N GLY A 549 12.29 -11.93 19.96
CA GLY A 549 13.73 -11.80 20.17
C GLY A 549 14.30 -10.46 19.68
N GLY A 550 13.49 -9.41 19.69
CA GLY A 550 13.96 -8.04 19.52
C GLY A 550 14.94 -7.64 20.63
N TRP A 551 15.88 -6.77 20.28
CA TRP A 551 16.86 -6.21 21.21
C TRP A 551 16.40 -4.87 21.75
N TRP A 552 16.68 -4.55 23.01
CA TRP A 552 16.37 -3.25 23.61
C TRP A 552 17.53 -2.74 24.47
N PRO A 553 17.74 -1.42 24.54
CA PRO A 553 18.71 -0.84 25.46
C PRO A 553 18.17 -0.86 26.90
N THR A 554 19.02 -1.18 27.87
CA THR A 554 18.74 -1.02 29.30
C THR A 554 19.22 0.35 29.80
N SER A 555 18.85 0.70 31.03
CA SER A 555 19.13 2.03 31.63
C SER A 555 20.62 2.36 31.75
N ASP A 556 21.48 1.35 31.73
CA ASP A 556 22.94 1.41 31.71
C ASP A 556 23.53 1.53 30.29
N GLY A 557 22.70 1.53 29.25
CA GLY A 557 23.12 1.60 27.84
C GLY A 557 23.46 0.24 27.20
N GLU A 558 23.42 -0.84 27.98
CA GLU A 558 23.65 -2.20 27.49
C GLU A 558 22.46 -2.71 26.66
N TRP A 559 22.72 -3.56 25.68
CA TRP A 559 21.66 -4.15 24.85
C TRP A 559 21.31 -5.55 25.34
N LYS A 560 20.02 -5.80 25.58
CA LYS A 560 19.52 -7.11 26.01
C LYS A 560 18.51 -7.67 25.03
N ARG A 561 18.37 -9.00 25.08
CA ARG A 561 17.38 -9.79 24.32
C ARG A 561 16.85 -10.90 25.21
N SER A 562 15.62 -11.33 24.95
CA SER A 562 15.02 -12.50 25.59
C SER A 562 15.87 -13.78 25.36
N GLY A 563 15.97 -14.62 26.39
CA GLY A 563 16.67 -15.90 26.30
C GLY A 563 15.98 -16.89 25.33
N PRO A 564 16.69 -17.93 24.86
CA PRO A 564 16.15 -18.92 23.93
C PRO A 564 14.80 -19.49 24.36
N SER A 565 14.62 -19.89 25.62
CA SER A 565 13.39 -20.50 26.11
C SER A 565 12.13 -19.64 25.91
N VAL A 566 12.22 -18.31 26.00
CA VAL A 566 11.08 -17.41 25.75
C VAL A 566 10.75 -17.34 24.26
N ARG A 567 11.78 -17.32 23.41
CA ARG A 567 11.63 -17.26 21.95
C ARG A 567 11.10 -18.58 21.41
N ASP A 568 11.65 -19.69 21.88
CA ASP A 568 11.23 -21.05 21.49
C ASP A 568 9.77 -21.29 21.91
N PHE A 569 9.38 -20.82 23.10
CA PHE A 569 7.98 -20.87 23.55
C PHE A 569 7.02 -20.15 22.57
N PHE A 570 7.40 -18.98 22.05
CA PHE A 570 6.59 -18.30 21.04
C PHE A 570 6.48 -19.10 19.73
N HIS A 571 7.57 -19.71 19.28
CA HIS A 571 7.59 -20.51 18.06
C HIS A 571 6.76 -21.80 18.17
N ASP A 572 6.76 -22.43 19.35
CA ASP A 572 6.10 -23.71 19.59
C ASP A 572 4.60 -23.60 19.91
N HIS A 573 4.07 -22.38 20.13
CA HIS A 573 2.68 -22.17 20.56
C HIS A 573 1.85 -21.38 19.54
N PRO A 574 1.19 -22.04 18.57
CA PRO A 574 0.35 -21.39 17.57
C PRO A 574 -0.77 -20.53 18.15
N THR A 575 -1.32 -20.89 19.32
CA THR A 575 -2.32 -20.07 20.02
C THR A 575 -1.74 -18.72 20.42
N LEU A 576 -0.51 -18.69 20.93
CA LEU A 576 0.16 -17.45 21.31
C LEU A 576 0.46 -16.59 20.08
N GLN A 577 0.89 -17.21 18.97
CA GLN A 577 1.08 -16.53 17.68
C GLN A 577 -0.23 -15.88 17.21
N ALA A 578 -1.33 -16.62 17.20
CA ALA A 578 -2.63 -16.10 16.81
C ALA A 578 -3.10 -14.95 17.71
N LEU A 579 -2.82 -15.00 19.02
CA LEU A 579 -3.18 -13.94 19.98
C LEU A 579 -2.47 -12.61 19.72
N VAL A 580 -1.27 -12.64 19.14
CA VAL A 580 -0.52 -11.42 18.77
C VAL A 580 -0.71 -11.02 17.30
N GLY A 581 -1.60 -11.71 16.58
CA GLY A 581 -1.86 -11.46 15.16
C GLY A 581 -0.83 -12.07 14.20
N TRP A 582 0.02 -12.98 14.68
CA TRP A 582 1.01 -13.70 13.87
C TRP A 582 0.40 -14.96 13.25
N THR A 583 0.56 -15.12 11.94
CA THR A 583 0.17 -16.34 11.22
C THR A 583 1.41 -17.03 10.69
N SER A 584 1.67 -18.26 11.15
CA SER A 584 2.73 -19.09 10.60
C SER A 584 2.37 -19.53 9.18
N ASN A 585 3.28 -19.29 8.24
CA ASN A 585 3.17 -19.89 6.91
C ASN A 585 3.30 -21.40 7.06
N LYS A 586 2.29 -22.13 6.59
CA LYS A 586 2.44 -23.55 6.34
C LYS A 586 3.25 -23.68 5.06
N ASP A 587 4.45 -24.23 5.13
CA ASP A 587 5.18 -24.65 3.93
C ASP A 587 4.43 -25.82 3.31
N VAL A 588 3.51 -25.50 2.40
CA VAL A 588 2.74 -26.48 1.68
C VAL A 588 3.63 -27.06 0.59
N LYS A 589 4.20 -28.25 0.85
CA LYS A 589 5.05 -28.93 -0.12
C LYS A 589 4.21 -29.43 -1.29
N SER A 590 4.57 -29.03 -2.51
CA SER A 590 3.92 -29.55 -3.71
C SER A 590 3.99 -31.07 -3.77
N GLY A 591 2.90 -31.71 -4.20
CA GLY A 591 2.76 -33.16 -4.23
C GLY A 591 2.51 -33.81 -2.87
N SER A 592 2.56 -33.06 -1.76
CA SER A 592 2.10 -33.57 -0.48
C SER A 592 0.60 -33.89 -0.53
N PHE A 593 0.16 -34.83 0.30
CA PHE A 593 -1.22 -35.32 0.29
C PHE A 593 -1.71 -35.62 1.69
N ARG A 594 -3.03 -35.56 1.86
CA ARG A 594 -3.71 -35.97 3.07
C ARG A 594 -4.49 -37.25 2.80
N LEU A 595 -4.15 -38.33 3.50
CA LEU A 595 -4.88 -39.59 3.37
C LEU A 595 -6.32 -39.45 3.86
N GLU A 596 -7.23 -40.24 3.30
CA GLU A 596 -8.57 -40.35 3.88
C GLU A 596 -8.49 -40.85 5.34
N PRO A 597 -9.36 -40.39 6.25
CA PRO A 597 -9.45 -40.99 7.58
C PRO A 597 -9.84 -42.47 7.47
N LEU A 598 -9.21 -43.34 8.28
CA LEU A 598 -9.66 -44.74 8.37
C LEU A 598 -11.07 -44.76 8.97
N ARG A 599 -12.00 -45.43 8.29
CA ARG A 599 -13.35 -45.60 8.80
C ARG A 599 -13.30 -46.50 10.02
N ARG A 600 -14.01 -46.10 11.08
CA ARG A 600 -14.27 -46.97 12.23
C ARG A 600 -15.47 -47.83 11.91
N ASP A 601 -15.40 -49.12 12.22
CA ASP A 601 -16.55 -50.00 12.14
C ASP A 601 -17.58 -49.65 13.23
N THR A 602 -18.73 -50.32 13.20
CA THR A 602 -19.80 -50.18 14.21
C THR A 602 -19.35 -50.51 15.64
N ASN A 603 -18.22 -51.19 15.81
CA ASN A 603 -17.61 -51.54 17.10
C ASN A 603 -16.44 -50.60 17.48
N GLN A 604 -16.33 -49.44 16.82
CA GLN A 604 -15.25 -48.45 16.99
C GLN A 604 -13.82 -48.97 16.69
N LYS A 605 -13.65 -50.13 16.06
CA LYS A 605 -12.34 -50.59 15.61
C LYS A 605 -11.96 -49.88 14.32
N THR A 606 -10.74 -49.34 14.30
CA THR A 606 -10.17 -48.70 13.11
C THR A 606 -9.80 -49.77 12.10
N GLY A 607 -10.37 -49.73 10.89
CA GLY A 607 -10.01 -50.66 9.81
C GLY A 607 -8.58 -50.48 9.30
N SER A 608 -8.09 -51.43 8.49
CA SER A 608 -6.82 -51.30 7.76
C SER A 608 -6.98 -50.43 6.51
N ARG A 609 -5.87 -49.85 6.05
CA ARG A 609 -5.82 -49.08 4.80
C ARG A 609 -5.91 -50.04 3.62
N GLU A 610 -6.84 -49.79 2.71
CA GLU A 610 -6.95 -50.53 1.46
C GLU A 610 -6.04 -49.93 0.38
N TYR A 611 -5.37 -50.81 -0.37
CA TYR A 611 -4.52 -50.43 -1.49
C TYR A 611 -5.01 -51.12 -2.77
N ILE A 612 -4.94 -50.41 -3.88
CA ILE A 612 -5.30 -50.89 -5.21
C ILE A 612 -4.11 -50.74 -6.15
N LEU A 613 -3.94 -51.68 -7.07
CA LEU A 613 -2.89 -51.59 -8.09
C LEU A 613 -3.20 -50.46 -9.06
N TRP A 614 -2.18 -49.69 -9.48
CA TRP A 614 -2.32 -48.57 -10.41
C TRP A 614 -3.11 -48.93 -11.66
N ARG A 615 -2.80 -50.09 -12.27
CA ARG A 615 -3.49 -50.61 -13.46
C ARG A 615 -5.01 -50.77 -13.32
N LEU A 616 -5.52 -50.83 -12.09
CA LEU A 616 -6.95 -50.94 -11.79
C LEU A 616 -7.62 -49.57 -11.59
N THR A 617 -6.86 -48.49 -11.54
CA THR A 617 -7.36 -47.12 -11.35
C THR A 617 -7.82 -46.51 -12.68
N GLN A 618 -8.65 -45.46 -12.62
CA GLN A 618 -8.95 -44.66 -13.82
C GLN A 618 -7.74 -43.82 -14.27
N GLY A 619 -6.81 -43.51 -13.36
CA GLY A 619 -5.58 -42.79 -13.68
C GLY A 619 -4.69 -43.55 -14.66
N ALA A 620 -4.64 -44.88 -14.57
CA ALA A 620 -3.91 -45.72 -15.54
C ALA A 620 -4.46 -45.64 -16.98
N LYS A 621 -5.68 -45.13 -17.16
CA LYS A 621 -6.28 -44.90 -18.49
C LYS A 621 -6.05 -43.47 -18.99
N ALA A 622 -5.44 -42.60 -18.19
CA ALA A 622 -5.19 -41.23 -18.59
C ALA A 622 -4.11 -41.17 -19.68
N LEU A 623 -4.26 -40.23 -20.61
CA LEU A 623 -3.34 -40.02 -21.73
C LEU A 623 -1.89 -39.76 -21.30
N ASN A 624 -1.69 -39.26 -20.08
CA ASN A 624 -0.41 -38.92 -19.47
C ASN A 624 0.01 -39.91 -18.35
N SER A 625 -0.44 -41.16 -18.36
CA SER A 625 -0.04 -42.14 -17.36
C SER A 625 1.43 -42.54 -17.51
N SER A 626 2.28 -42.17 -16.53
CA SER A 626 3.70 -42.54 -16.46
C SER A 626 4.04 -43.52 -15.33
N GLU A 627 3.06 -43.94 -14.54
CA GLU A 627 3.28 -44.74 -13.32
C GLU A 627 3.39 -46.24 -13.59
N ASN A 628 4.16 -46.94 -12.76
CA ASN A 628 4.31 -48.39 -12.85
C ASN A 628 2.96 -49.09 -12.58
N SER A 629 2.57 -50.00 -13.48
CA SER A 629 1.30 -50.74 -13.43
C SER A 629 1.09 -51.53 -12.13
N ASP A 630 2.17 -51.95 -11.48
CA ASP A 630 2.15 -52.73 -10.24
C ASP A 630 2.32 -51.89 -8.97
N SER A 631 2.42 -50.56 -9.10
CA SER A 631 2.45 -49.67 -7.93
C SER A 631 1.12 -49.72 -7.16
N LEU A 632 1.19 -49.68 -5.83
CA LEU A 632 0.04 -49.70 -4.94
C LEU A 632 -0.37 -48.28 -4.54
N TRP A 633 -1.64 -47.98 -4.75
CA TRP A 633 -2.24 -46.68 -4.50
C TRP A 633 -3.36 -46.78 -3.47
N THR A 634 -3.59 -45.72 -2.70
CA THR A 634 -4.70 -45.60 -1.75
C THR A 634 -5.38 -44.26 -1.93
N SER A 635 -6.66 -44.18 -1.55
CA SER A 635 -7.42 -42.94 -1.57
C SER A 635 -6.80 -41.86 -0.67
N CYS A 636 -6.64 -40.68 -1.22
CA CYS A 636 -6.34 -39.46 -0.49
C CYS A 636 -7.58 -38.55 -0.44
N ARG A 637 -7.69 -37.79 0.64
CA ARG A 637 -8.70 -36.73 0.81
C ARG A 637 -8.35 -35.51 -0.03
N SER A 638 -7.06 -35.18 -0.10
CA SER A 638 -6.55 -34.05 -0.86
C SER A 638 -5.08 -34.24 -1.24
N THR A 639 -4.65 -33.51 -2.27
CA THR A 639 -3.24 -33.36 -2.67
C THR A 639 -2.94 -31.89 -2.93
N ILE A 640 -1.68 -31.50 -2.80
CA ILE A 640 -1.25 -30.13 -3.04
C ILE A 640 -0.69 -30.02 -4.46
N GLY A 641 -1.31 -29.15 -5.26
CA GLY A 641 -0.88 -28.86 -6.63
C GLY A 641 0.50 -28.19 -6.71
N ARG A 642 0.99 -28.00 -7.94
CA ARG A 642 2.28 -27.30 -8.20
C ARG A 642 2.30 -25.87 -7.66
N HIS A 643 1.15 -25.21 -7.66
CA HIS A 643 0.99 -23.82 -7.24
C HIS A 643 0.56 -23.68 -5.77
N GLY A 644 0.53 -24.78 -5.00
CA GLY A 644 0.22 -24.75 -3.56
C GLY A 644 -1.26 -24.95 -3.21
N ASP A 645 -2.14 -25.05 -4.21
CA ASP A 645 -3.57 -25.25 -4.01
C ASP A 645 -3.88 -26.65 -3.46
N GLU A 646 -4.76 -26.72 -2.45
CA GLU A 646 -5.31 -27.99 -1.96
C GLU A 646 -6.37 -28.50 -2.95
N CYS A 647 -6.03 -29.54 -3.68
CA CYS A 647 -6.89 -30.22 -4.64
C CYS A 647 -7.62 -31.37 -3.92
N VAL A 648 -8.94 -31.26 -3.78
CA VAL A 648 -9.81 -32.31 -3.26
C VAL A 648 -10.42 -33.11 -4.43
N VAL A 649 -11.05 -34.24 -4.13
CA VAL A 649 -11.80 -34.99 -5.16
C VAL A 649 -12.89 -34.10 -5.76
N GLY A 650 -12.91 -33.98 -7.09
CA GLY A 650 -13.82 -33.11 -7.84
C GLY A 650 -13.24 -31.74 -8.22
N THR A 651 -12.06 -31.38 -7.71
CA THR A 651 -11.35 -30.16 -8.13
C THR A 651 -10.91 -30.26 -9.59
N TRP A 652 -11.10 -29.19 -10.34
CA TRP A 652 -10.52 -29.02 -11.67
C TRP A 652 -9.07 -28.54 -11.55
N ILE A 653 -8.15 -29.21 -12.23
CA ILE A 653 -6.74 -28.85 -12.23
C ILE A 653 -6.28 -28.53 -13.66
N PHE A 654 -5.36 -27.58 -13.77
CA PHE A 654 -4.63 -27.35 -15.02
C PHE A 654 -3.42 -28.28 -15.07
N ALA A 655 -3.30 -29.04 -16.15
CA ALA A 655 -2.18 -29.95 -16.37
C ALA A 655 -1.49 -29.60 -17.70
N THR A 656 -0.16 -29.76 -17.73
CA THR A 656 0.60 -29.66 -18.98
C THR A 656 0.21 -30.85 -19.87
N SER A 657 -0.22 -30.56 -21.10
CA SER A 657 -0.52 -31.60 -22.08
C SER A 657 0.75 -32.40 -22.39
N PRO A 658 0.70 -33.75 -22.40
CA PRO A 658 1.83 -34.58 -22.85
C PRO A 658 2.09 -34.44 -24.37
N PHE A 659 1.17 -33.78 -25.11
CA PHE A 659 1.25 -33.62 -26.55
C PHE A 659 1.79 -32.25 -27.00
N ASN A 660 2.17 -31.36 -26.07
CA ASN A 660 2.84 -30.12 -26.45
C ASN A 660 4.35 -30.34 -26.55
N VAL A 661 4.78 -30.76 -27.74
CA VAL A 661 6.15 -30.56 -28.25
C VAL A 661 6.12 -29.31 -29.11
N SER A 662 6.59 -28.18 -28.56
CA SER A 662 7.25 -27.07 -29.27
C SER A 662 7.62 -25.99 -28.27
#